data_AF-A0A1G3PNS0-F1
#
_entry.id   AF-A0A1G3PNS0-F1
#
_cell.length_a   1.000
_cell.length_b   1.000
_cell.length_c   1.000
_cell.angle_alpha   90.00
_cell.angle_beta   90.00
_cell.angle_gamma   90.00
#
_symmetry.space_group_name_H-M   'P 1'
#
loop_
_entity.id
_entity.type
_entity.pdbx_description
1 polymer ?
#
loop_
_entity_poly.entity_id
_entity_poly.type
_entity_poly.pdbx_seq_one_letter_code
_entity_poly.pdbx_strand_id
1 'polypeptide(L)'
;MVEKNTKAEIKVLMVYPASPVTFWSFKHALSFVGKKAAFPPLGLMTIAALLPANYKVKLIDMNIAPLKEKDILDSDIVFISAMIIQKESFHEVVALCNRLGKKVAVGGPYPTTSPHLMTGVDYLILNEAELTLPRFIEDYENGTAKRIYTSDIKPDISLIPPPRYDIVDINKYSTMMLQYSRGCPFNCEFCDIIELFGRIPRVKEPAQFVNELDVIYKTGFRGVVFIVDDNFIGNKRQVKKLLPEVIKFQEERGYPFEFNTEASVNLADDQELLDLMVKSGFSMVFLGLETPVEKSLLSMQKAQNTKSDLMTNVLKIQKAGIEVTGGFILGFDDDPDDIFDRQIDFIQQAGIPMAMVGLLTALPKTQLYKRLEAEGRIVNESSGNNTHDLKLNFVPVMDQDTLLEGYKRVIRTIYTPKNYFERCNTMMKNMGNYSRPAAKVAPGVILHNIKGLFSSFFRQLFSSYGFEYLKYMIHSLFGKMSLFVLAVSKAVMGYHLFKITNEIVKSDKFKLYLEERLFTLENRLDHMSDAHLEKPVIKLVIFHKDMMAKIRKNIIKLSKNTDAKLEHSLDAFSANVKIYLNDFVVLVREKAQSLDLRDLKNNLEKIKPSMIAKIDKIRKSYYKSSKLVREYFQDAYQSIEDQINILIAILDNQSAITVSADS
;
A
#
# COMPACT_ATOMS: atom_id res chain seq x y z
N MET A 1 -10.31 29.17 -48.28
CA MET A 1 -9.78 29.37 -46.91
C MET A 1 -10.77 28.72 -45.97
N VAL A 2 -10.48 27.52 -45.49
CA VAL A 2 -11.32 26.85 -44.48
C VAL A 2 -10.95 27.50 -43.15
N GLU A 3 -11.90 28.20 -42.53
CA GLU A 3 -11.76 28.72 -41.18
C GLU A 3 -11.37 27.56 -40.26
N LYS A 4 -10.12 27.55 -39.79
CA LYS A 4 -9.74 26.74 -38.64
C LYS A 4 -10.51 27.30 -37.46
N ASN A 5 -11.66 26.71 -37.19
CA ASN A 5 -12.42 26.92 -35.97
C ASN A 5 -11.51 26.47 -34.82
N THR A 6 -10.73 27.40 -34.25
CA THR A 6 -9.84 27.13 -33.13
C THR A 6 -10.71 26.86 -31.92
N LYS A 7 -11.06 25.57 -31.71
CA LYS A 7 -11.68 25.08 -30.48
C LYS A 7 -10.90 25.65 -29.29
N ALA A 8 -11.62 26.17 -28.30
CA ALA A 8 -11.03 26.71 -27.08
C ALA A 8 -10.09 25.67 -26.42
N GLU A 9 -8.97 26.13 -25.86
CA GLU A 9 -8.02 25.29 -25.13
C GLU A 9 -8.71 24.71 -23.88
N ILE A 10 -8.79 23.38 -23.77
CA ILE A 10 -9.38 22.69 -22.61
C ILE A 10 -8.26 22.32 -21.63
N LYS A 11 -8.40 22.74 -20.37
CA LYS A 11 -7.44 22.46 -19.29
C LYS A 11 -7.86 21.22 -18.52
N VAL A 12 -7.04 20.19 -18.59
CA VAL A 12 -7.24 18.94 -17.84
C VAL A 12 -6.25 18.86 -16.69
N LEU A 13 -6.78 18.75 -15.48
CA LEU A 13 -6.00 18.36 -14.32
C LEU A 13 -6.06 16.85 -14.15
N MET A 14 -4.93 16.17 -14.26
CA MET A 14 -4.79 14.76 -13.93
C MET A 14 -4.30 14.62 -12.49
N VAL A 15 -4.97 13.80 -11.69
CA VAL A 15 -4.59 13.52 -10.31
C VAL A 15 -4.31 12.03 -10.15
N TYR A 16 -3.12 11.71 -9.67
CA TYR A 16 -2.77 10.38 -9.18
C TYR A 16 -2.85 10.39 -7.65
N PRO A 17 -3.84 9.71 -7.04
CA PRO A 17 -4.05 9.74 -5.59
C PRO A 17 -2.85 9.17 -4.80
N ALA A 18 -2.79 9.51 -3.52
CA ALA A 18 -1.70 9.05 -2.66
C ALA A 18 -1.84 7.56 -2.37
N SER A 19 -0.71 6.84 -2.39
CA SER A 19 -0.63 5.46 -1.94
C SER A 19 -0.27 5.38 -0.46
N PRO A 20 -0.84 4.43 0.31
CA PRO A 20 -0.43 4.19 1.67
C PRO A 20 1.03 3.71 1.72
N VAL A 21 1.66 3.86 2.89
CA VAL A 21 3.01 3.36 3.11
C VAL A 21 2.97 1.84 3.24
N THR A 22 3.55 1.16 2.26
CA THR A 22 3.62 -0.30 2.20
C THR A 22 5.04 -0.79 1.86
N PHE A 23 5.29 -2.10 1.92
CA PHE A 23 6.46 -2.76 1.35
C PHE A 23 6.72 -2.36 -0.12
N TRP A 24 5.66 -2.04 -0.87
CA TRP A 24 5.71 -1.66 -2.28
C TRP A 24 5.97 -0.16 -2.51
N SER A 25 5.78 0.66 -1.46
CA SER A 25 5.96 2.12 -1.55
C SER A 25 7.43 2.54 -1.58
N PHE A 26 8.32 1.71 -1.03
CA PHE A 26 9.75 1.97 -0.85
C PHE A 26 10.07 3.30 -0.11
N LYS A 27 9.08 3.90 0.58
CA LYS A 27 9.15 5.25 1.14
C LYS A 27 10.38 5.53 2.00
N HIS A 28 10.75 4.56 2.84
CA HIS A 28 11.92 4.70 3.71
C HIS A 28 13.24 4.57 2.95
N ALA A 29 13.30 3.71 1.93
CA ALA A 29 14.47 3.53 1.08
C ALA A 29 14.72 4.76 0.19
N LEU A 30 13.66 5.34 -0.40
CA LEU A 30 13.75 6.53 -1.25
C LEU A 30 14.40 7.73 -0.54
N SER A 31 14.26 7.82 0.79
CA SER A 31 14.88 8.87 1.61
C SER A 31 16.42 8.84 1.63
N PHE A 32 17.05 7.72 1.26
CA PHE A 32 18.51 7.60 1.13
C PHE A 32 19.02 8.20 -0.17
N VAL A 33 18.21 8.14 -1.22
CA VAL A 33 18.52 8.61 -2.57
C VAL A 33 17.80 9.92 -2.92
N GLY A 34 17.20 10.59 -1.93
CA GLY A 34 16.53 11.89 -2.12
C GLY A 34 15.39 11.88 -3.14
N LYS A 35 14.78 10.70 -3.37
CA LYS A 35 13.61 10.53 -4.24
C LYS A 35 12.33 10.63 -3.42
N LYS A 36 11.23 11.02 -4.07
CA LYS A 36 9.94 11.22 -3.42
C LYS A 36 8.98 10.05 -3.66
N ALA A 37 8.97 9.50 -4.87
CA ALA A 37 8.19 8.33 -5.24
C ALA A 37 9.05 7.31 -5.98
N ALA A 38 8.64 6.05 -5.97
CA ALA A 38 9.37 5.00 -6.68
C ALA A 38 9.17 5.12 -8.19
N PHE A 39 7.92 5.34 -8.60
CA PHE A 39 7.49 5.26 -10.00
C PHE A 39 6.58 6.43 -10.38
N PRO A 40 6.68 6.94 -11.63
CA PRO A 40 5.71 7.89 -12.17
C PRO A 40 4.38 7.20 -12.53
N PRO A 41 3.25 7.93 -12.56
CA PRO A 41 1.95 7.36 -12.89
C PRO A 41 1.82 7.07 -14.40
N LEU A 42 2.40 5.96 -14.86
CA LEU A 42 2.49 5.56 -16.26
C LEU A 42 1.12 5.59 -16.97
N GLY A 43 0.07 5.11 -16.31
CA GLY A 43 -1.29 5.12 -16.86
C GLY A 43 -1.72 6.53 -17.25
N LEU A 44 -1.64 7.50 -16.33
CA LEU A 44 -2.03 8.89 -16.62
C LEU A 44 -1.12 9.57 -17.65
N MET A 45 0.19 9.28 -17.65
CA MET A 45 1.09 9.79 -18.69
C MET A 45 0.75 9.24 -20.08
N THR A 46 0.22 8.01 -20.15
CA THR A 46 -0.28 7.39 -21.38
C THR A 46 -1.62 8.00 -21.81
N ILE A 47 -2.54 8.23 -20.85
CA ILE A 47 -3.79 8.95 -21.10
C ILE A 47 -3.51 10.36 -21.62
N ALA A 48 -2.53 11.07 -21.06
CA ALA A 48 -2.13 12.40 -21.53
C ALA A 48 -1.63 12.40 -22.98
N ALA A 49 -1.00 11.30 -23.42
CA ALA A 49 -0.56 11.14 -24.80
C ALA A 49 -1.71 10.83 -25.77
N LEU A 50 -2.83 10.29 -25.29
CA LEU A 50 -4.04 10.01 -26.07
C LEU A 50 -4.98 11.22 -26.20
N LEU A 51 -4.79 12.26 -25.40
CA LEU A 51 -5.60 13.47 -25.48
C LEU A 51 -5.29 14.28 -26.75
N PRO A 52 -6.28 14.97 -27.34
CA PRO A 52 -6.06 15.86 -28.47
C PRO A 52 -5.04 16.98 -28.16
N ALA A 53 -4.34 17.46 -29.18
CA ALA A 53 -3.27 18.45 -29.01
C ALA A 53 -3.72 19.80 -28.42
N ASN A 54 -5.00 20.16 -28.52
CA ASN A 54 -5.59 21.37 -27.92
C ASN A 54 -5.87 21.23 -26.42
N TYR A 55 -5.59 20.08 -25.81
CA TYR A 55 -5.75 19.85 -24.37
C TYR A 55 -4.48 20.24 -23.64
N LYS A 56 -4.61 21.15 -22.69
CA LYS A 56 -3.54 21.53 -21.78
C LYS A 56 -3.58 20.67 -20.53
N VAL A 57 -2.61 19.76 -20.43
CA VAL A 57 -2.55 18.77 -19.34
C VAL A 57 -1.62 19.24 -18.24
N LYS A 58 -2.08 19.14 -16.99
CA LYS A 58 -1.26 19.22 -15.79
C LYS A 58 -1.45 17.95 -14.98
N LEU A 59 -0.35 17.30 -14.58
CA LEU A 59 -0.40 16.09 -13.76
C LEU A 59 0.09 16.40 -12.33
N ILE A 60 -0.70 15.99 -11.34
CA ILE A 60 -0.33 16.02 -9.92
C ILE A 60 -0.25 14.59 -9.43
N ASP A 61 0.97 14.14 -9.12
CA ASP A 61 1.20 12.93 -8.34
C ASP A 61 1.23 13.28 -6.84
N MET A 62 0.19 12.83 -6.11
CA MET A 62 0.05 13.07 -4.68
C MET A 62 1.11 12.37 -3.83
N ASN A 63 1.86 11.43 -4.41
CA ASN A 63 3.02 10.81 -3.76
C ASN A 63 4.26 11.73 -3.77
N ILE A 64 4.23 12.83 -4.55
CA ILE A 64 5.32 13.80 -4.67
C ILE A 64 4.96 15.17 -4.09
N ALA A 65 3.73 15.62 -4.33
CA ALA A 65 3.25 16.94 -3.94
C ALA A 65 1.75 16.91 -3.63
N PRO A 66 1.28 17.66 -2.62
CA PRO A 66 -0.14 17.70 -2.30
C PRO A 66 -0.94 18.36 -3.42
N LEU A 67 -2.17 17.89 -3.63
CA LEU A 67 -3.17 18.53 -4.47
C LEU A 67 -3.64 19.84 -3.82
N LYS A 68 -3.67 20.94 -4.58
CA LYS A 68 -4.13 22.24 -4.11
C LYS A 68 -5.46 22.61 -4.75
N GLU A 69 -6.34 23.27 -4.01
CA GLU A 69 -7.65 23.71 -4.51
C GLU A 69 -7.53 24.60 -5.75
N LYS A 70 -6.51 25.48 -5.78
CA LYS A 70 -6.23 26.34 -6.93
C LYS A 70 -6.03 25.51 -8.21
N ASP A 71 -5.36 24.37 -8.14
CA ASP A 71 -5.09 23.54 -9.31
C ASP A 71 -6.40 22.97 -9.89
N ILE A 72 -7.37 22.65 -9.02
CA ILE A 72 -8.71 22.17 -9.39
C ILE A 72 -9.53 23.31 -10.00
N LEU A 73 -9.54 24.47 -9.34
CA LEU A 73 -10.29 25.66 -9.79
C LEU A 73 -9.83 26.16 -11.17
N ASP A 74 -8.51 26.10 -11.43
CA ASP A 74 -7.87 26.52 -12.69
C ASP A 74 -8.12 25.55 -13.87
N SER A 75 -8.71 24.37 -13.63
CA SER A 75 -8.99 23.34 -14.63
C SER A 75 -10.46 23.35 -15.10
N ASP A 76 -10.69 22.88 -16.33
CA ASP A 76 -12.05 22.70 -16.87
C ASP A 76 -12.64 21.36 -16.45
N ILE A 77 -11.78 20.33 -16.33
CA ILE A 77 -12.16 18.99 -15.88
C ILE A 77 -10.99 18.31 -15.15
N VAL A 78 -11.33 17.49 -14.16
CA VAL A 78 -10.38 16.69 -13.39
C VAL A 78 -10.45 15.22 -13.82
N PHE A 79 -9.31 14.64 -14.16
CA PHE A 79 -9.13 13.23 -14.49
C PHE A 79 -8.45 12.52 -13.32
N ILE A 80 -9.03 11.44 -12.82
CA ILE A 80 -8.46 10.67 -11.71
C ILE A 80 -8.27 9.21 -12.15
N SER A 81 -7.09 8.65 -11.89
CA SER A 81 -6.83 7.22 -12.06
C SER A 81 -6.22 6.65 -10.79
N ALA A 82 -6.68 5.47 -10.38
CA ALA A 82 -6.28 4.84 -9.13
C ALA A 82 -6.24 3.30 -9.23
N MET A 83 -5.32 2.73 -8.46
CA MET A 83 -5.34 1.33 -8.03
C MET A 83 -6.23 1.19 -6.78
N ILE A 84 -6.73 -0.02 -6.51
CA ILE A 84 -7.65 -0.24 -5.37
C ILE A 84 -7.03 0.15 -4.01
N ILE A 85 -5.71 -0.01 -3.89
CA ILE A 85 -4.93 0.40 -2.70
C ILE A 85 -4.94 1.92 -2.44
N GLN A 86 -5.39 2.73 -3.41
CA GLN A 86 -5.50 4.18 -3.31
C GLN A 86 -6.95 4.63 -3.08
N LYS A 87 -7.89 3.73 -2.79
CA LYS A 87 -9.33 4.02 -2.75
C LYS A 87 -9.70 5.15 -1.79
N GLU A 88 -9.09 5.22 -0.61
CA GLU A 88 -9.38 6.28 0.37
C GLU A 88 -8.98 7.65 -0.17
N SER A 89 -7.74 7.77 -0.66
CA SER A 89 -7.24 9.03 -1.25
C SER A 89 -8.01 9.40 -2.52
N PHE A 90 -8.44 8.41 -3.32
CA PHE A 90 -9.30 8.65 -4.49
C PHE A 90 -10.61 9.33 -4.09
N HIS A 91 -11.32 8.82 -3.08
CA HIS A 91 -12.60 9.38 -2.63
C HIS A 91 -12.43 10.77 -2.00
N GLU A 92 -11.31 11.02 -1.31
CA GLU A 92 -10.96 12.36 -0.82
C GLU A 92 -10.81 13.39 -1.96
N VAL A 93 -10.15 13.00 -3.05
CA VAL A 93 -9.99 13.87 -4.24
C VAL A 93 -11.34 14.13 -4.90
N VAL A 94 -12.18 13.09 -5.05
CA VAL A 94 -13.54 13.23 -5.62
C VAL A 94 -14.38 14.17 -4.75
N ALA A 95 -14.38 13.98 -3.43
CA ALA A 95 -15.11 14.84 -2.49
C ALA A 95 -14.63 16.30 -2.57
N LEU A 96 -13.31 16.51 -2.71
CA LEU A 96 -12.74 17.85 -2.89
C LEU A 96 -13.21 18.51 -4.19
N CYS A 97 -13.22 17.77 -5.30
CA CYS A 97 -13.70 18.29 -6.59
C CYS A 97 -15.19 18.65 -6.53
N ASN A 98 -16.00 17.80 -5.89
CA ASN A 98 -17.43 18.05 -5.70
C ASN A 98 -17.70 19.30 -4.86
N ARG A 99 -16.94 19.49 -3.76
CA ARG A 99 -17.02 20.71 -2.94
C ARG A 99 -16.72 21.98 -3.74
N LEU A 100 -15.80 21.89 -4.71
CA LEU A 100 -15.39 23.00 -5.57
C LEU A 100 -16.23 23.11 -6.86
N GLY A 101 -17.25 22.28 -7.03
CA GLY A 101 -18.14 22.30 -8.19
C GLY A 101 -17.46 21.91 -9.52
N LYS A 102 -16.36 21.14 -9.48
CA LYS A 102 -15.63 20.72 -10.68
C LYS A 102 -16.03 19.33 -11.14
N LYS A 103 -16.11 19.18 -12.47
CA LYS A 103 -16.43 17.91 -13.12
C LYS A 103 -15.29 16.92 -12.98
N VAL A 104 -15.64 15.66 -12.71
CA VAL A 104 -14.68 14.57 -12.48
C VAL A 104 -14.92 13.42 -13.45
N ALA A 105 -13.88 13.11 -14.24
CA ALA A 105 -13.79 11.89 -15.01
C ALA A 105 -12.81 10.91 -14.34
N VAL A 106 -13.16 9.64 -14.25
CA VAL A 106 -12.30 8.64 -13.60
C VAL A 106 -12.12 7.41 -14.47
N GLY A 107 -10.97 6.78 -14.34
CA GLY A 107 -10.64 5.52 -15.02
C GLY A 107 -9.53 4.76 -14.29
N GLY A 108 -9.00 3.73 -14.95
CA GLY A 108 -7.98 2.85 -14.37
C GLY A 108 -8.57 1.66 -13.60
N PRO A 109 -7.70 0.85 -12.97
CA PRO A 109 -8.10 -0.45 -12.42
C PRO A 109 -9.18 -0.36 -11.34
N TYR A 110 -9.09 0.58 -10.39
CA TYR A 110 -10.08 0.67 -9.31
C TYR A 110 -11.50 1.02 -9.80
N PRO A 111 -11.73 2.09 -10.58
CA PRO A 111 -13.05 2.35 -11.15
C PRO A 111 -13.56 1.23 -12.06
N THR A 112 -12.67 0.52 -12.75
CA THR A 112 -13.03 -0.58 -13.67
C THR A 112 -13.51 -1.83 -12.93
N THR A 113 -12.85 -2.21 -11.84
CA THR A 113 -13.24 -3.39 -11.06
C THR A 113 -14.41 -3.09 -10.13
N SER A 114 -14.53 -1.86 -9.63
CA SER A 114 -15.51 -1.47 -8.61
C SER A 114 -16.37 -0.24 -9.01
N PRO A 115 -17.03 -0.24 -10.20
CA PRO A 115 -17.76 0.94 -10.68
C PRO A 115 -18.94 1.34 -9.80
N HIS A 116 -19.53 0.39 -9.07
CA HIS A 116 -20.64 0.62 -8.15
C HIS A 116 -20.23 1.46 -6.91
N LEU A 117 -18.93 1.53 -6.60
CA LEU A 117 -18.40 2.36 -5.51
C LEU A 117 -18.06 3.80 -5.94
N MET A 118 -18.21 4.15 -7.22
CA MET A 118 -17.79 5.45 -7.77
C MET A 118 -18.87 6.54 -7.54
N THR A 119 -19.09 6.90 -6.28
CA THR A 119 -20.02 7.96 -5.87
C THR A 119 -19.46 9.35 -6.13
N GLY A 120 -20.29 10.30 -6.57
CA GLY A 120 -19.86 11.69 -6.79
C GLY A 120 -18.95 11.88 -8.01
N VAL A 121 -18.95 10.94 -8.95
CA VAL A 121 -18.21 11.00 -10.21
C VAL A 121 -19.16 11.28 -11.38
N ASP A 122 -18.81 12.24 -12.24
CA ASP A 122 -19.59 12.60 -13.42
C ASP A 122 -19.40 11.62 -14.57
N TYR A 123 -18.17 11.18 -14.82
CA TYR A 123 -17.83 10.35 -15.98
C TYR A 123 -16.96 9.14 -15.59
N LEU A 124 -17.40 7.96 -15.99
CA LEU A 124 -16.69 6.69 -15.81
C LEU A 124 -16.13 6.23 -17.16
N ILE A 125 -14.81 6.28 -17.30
CA ILE A 125 -14.08 5.83 -18.48
C ILE A 125 -13.40 4.50 -18.11
N LEU A 126 -14.13 3.41 -18.32
CA LEU A 126 -13.78 2.08 -17.82
C LEU A 126 -13.06 1.25 -18.89
N ASN A 127 -12.38 0.18 -18.44
CA ASN A 127 -11.55 -0.70 -19.26
C ASN A 127 -10.39 0.06 -19.95
N GLU A 128 -9.97 -0.39 -21.12
CA GLU A 128 -8.81 0.15 -21.84
C GLU A 128 -9.18 1.43 -22.62
N ALA A 129 -8.46 2.51 -22.32
CA ALA A 129 -8.82 3.86 -22.72
C ALA A 129 -8.69 4.12 -24.23
N GLU A 130 -7.92 3.31 -24.96
CA GLU A 130 -7.69 3.47 -26.40
C GLU A 130 -8.99 3.42 -27.21
N LEU A 131 -10.04 2.74 -26.70
CA LEU A 131 -11.37 2.70 -27.32
C LEU A 131 -12.40 3.61 -26.63
N THR A 132 -12.26 3.84 -25.32
CA THR A 132 -13.30 4.51 -24.52
C THR A 132 -13.04 6.01 -24.38
N LEU A 133 -11.78 6.43 -24.27
CA LEU A 133 -11.41 7.84 -24.13
C LEU A 133 -11.72 8.68 -25.37
N PRO A 134 -11.41 8.26 -26.62
CA PRO A 134 -11.73 9.06 -27.80
C PRO A 134 -13.23 9.38 -27.92
N ARG A 135 -14.08 8.38 -27.63
CA ARG A 135 -15.54 8.55 -27.60
C ARG A 135 -16.00 9.51 -26.51
N PHE A 136 -15.43 9.42 -25.32
CA PHE A 136 -15.71 10.37 -24.24
C PHE A 136 -15.35 11.80 -24.65
N ILE A 137 -14.16 11.99 -25.23
CA ILE A 137 -13.67 13.30 -25.64
C ILE A 137 -14.57 13.92 -26.71
N GLU A 138 -14.99 13.14 -27.72
CA GLU A 138 -15.92 13.60 -28.76
C GLU A 138 -17.25 14.08 -28.16
N ASP A 139 -17.89 13.25 -27.32
CA ASP A 139 -19.16 13.61 -26.69
C ASP A 139 -19.00 14.79 -25.72
N TYR A 140 -17.89 14.87 -24.99
CA TYR A 140 -17.59 15.96 -24.05
C TYR A 140 -17.44 17.30 -24.77
N GLU A 141 -16.71 17.35 -25.87
CA GLU A 141 -16.57 18.56 -26.69
C GLU A 141 -17.89 18.99 -27.33
N ASN A 142 -18.78 18.04 -27.62
CA ASN A 142 -20.11 18.32 -28.17
C ASN A 142 -21.16 18.63 -27.08
N GLY A 143 -20.80 18.59 -25.79
CA GLY A 143 -21.75 18.81 -24.69
C GLY A 143 -22.77 17.67 -24.50
N THR A 144 -22.47 16.48 -25.01
CA THR A 144 -23.34 15.29 -24.99
C THR A 144 -22.75 14.11 -24.21
N ALA A 145 -21.71 14.36 -23.40
CA ALA A 145 -21.02 13.35 -22.60
C ALA A 145 -21.99 12.52 -21.73
N LYS A 146 -21.89 11.20 -21.85
CA LYS A 146 -22.64 10.22 -21.06
C LYS A 146 -21.91 9.92 -19.77
N ARG A 147 -22.62 9.38 -18.78
CA ARG A 147 -21.99 9.01 -17.51
C ARG A 147 -20.99 7.86 -17.62
N ILE A 148 -21.19 6.90 -18.53
CA ILE A 148 -20.38 5.67 -18.60
C ILE A 148 -19.90 5.41 -20.03
N TYR A 149 -18.59 5.20 -20.16
CA TYR A 149 -17.90 4.73 -21.36
C TYR A 149 -17.17 3.43 -21.04
N THR A 150 -17.49 2.36 -21.77
CA THR A 150 -16.89 1.04 -21.58
C THR A 150 -16.89 0.25 -22.89
N SER A 151 -16.02 -0.76 -22.98
CA SER A 151 -15.90 -1.69 -24.10
C SER A 151 -15.27 -2.99 -23.60
N ASP A 152 -15.82 -4.14 -23.98
CA ASP A 152 -15.23 -5.46 -23.67
C ASP A 152 -14.14 -5.86 -24.66
N ILE A 153 -14.01 -5.13 -25.78
CA ILE A 153 -12.97 -5.34 -26.77
C ILE A 153 -11.63 -4.92 -26.19
N LYS A 154 -10.65 -5.81 -26.26
CA LYS A 154 -9.26 -5.55 -25.89
C LYS A 154 -8.54 -4.91 -27.10
N PRO A 155 -8.20 -3.60 -27.08
CA PRO A 155 -7.64 -2.90 -28.24
C PRO A 155 -6.28 -3.45 -28.69
N ASP A 156 -5.89 -3.15 -29.91
CA ASP A 156 -4.50 -3.36 -30.30
C ASP A 156 -3.58 -2.40 -29.51
N ILE A 157 -2.53 -2.97 -28.92
CA ILE A 157 -1.54 -2.22 -28.13
C ILE A 157 -0.64 -1.34 -29.02
N SER A 158 -0.64 -1.57 -30.34
CA SER A 158 0.01 -0.71 -31.33
C SER A 158 -0.56 0.71 -31.36
N LEU A 159 -1.80 0.90 -30.88
CA LEU A 159 -2.47 2.21 -30.79
C LEU A 159 -1.91 3.10 -29.68
N ILE A 160 -1.05 2.57 -28.80
CA ILE A 160 -0.55 3.28 -27.63
C ILE A 160 0.59 4.24 -28.03
N PRO A 161 0.41 5.57 -27.92
CA PRO A 161 1.49 6.51 -28.15
C PRO A 161 2.52 6.47 -27.00
N PRO A 162 3.75 6.96 -27.22
CA PRO A 162 4.74 7.09 -26.15
C PRO A 162 4.20 7.92 -24.97
N PRO A 163 4.37 7.47 -23.71
CA PRO A 163 3.93 8.22 -22.54
C PRO A 163 4.56 9.63 -22.47
N ARG A 164 3.80 10.61 -21.99
CA ARG A 164 4.26 11.99 -21.80
C ARG A 164 5.16 12.11 -20.56
N TYR A 165 6.47 11.84 -20.69
CA TYR A 165 7.42 12.06 -19.58
C TYR A 165 7.70 13.55 -19.31
N ASP A 166 7.36 14.44 -20.24
CA ASP A 166 7.54 15.89 -20.14
C ASP A 166 6.59 16.57 -19.15
N ILE A 167 5.48 15.93 -18.77
CA ILE A 167 4.52 16.47 -17.80
C ILE A 167 4.85 16.09 -16.34
N VAL A 168 5.99 15.44 -16.10
CA VAL A 168 6.45 15.06 -14.76
C VAL A 168 7.92 15.44 -14.54
N ASP A 169 8.29 15.71 -13.28
CA ASP A 169 9.71 15.88 -12.91
C ASP A 169 10.35 14.50 -12.67
N ILE A 170 10.98 13.96 -13.71
CA ILE A 170 11.68 12.66 -13.68
C ILE A 170 12.67 12.53 -12.51
N ASN A 171 13.23 13.64 -12.02
CA ASN A 171 14.23 13.61 -10.96
C ASN A 171 13.64 13.27 -9.59
N LYS A 172 12.31 13.35 -9.43
CA LYS A 172 11.63 12.96 -8.19
C LYS A 172 11.42 11.45 -8.05
N TYR A 173 11.60 10.69 -9.13
CA TYR A 173 11.38 9.25 -9.16
C TYR A 173 12.71 8.47 -9.16
N SER A 174 12.72 7.30 -8.54
CA SER A 174 13.90 6.40 -8.57
C SER A 174 13.95 5.55 -9.83
N THR A 175 12.79 5.20 -10.38
CA THR A 175 12.65 4.22 -11.45
C THR A 175 11.64 4.73 -12.48
N MET A 176 11.99 4.68 -13.76
CA MET A 176 11.04 4.94 -14.86
C MET A 176 10.27 3.67 -15.19
N MET A 177 9.09 3.81 -15.80
CA MET A 177 8.24 2.67 -16.15
C MET A 177 8.00 2.62 -17.67
N LEU A 178 7.90 1.41 -18.21
CA LEU A 178 7.42 1.12 -19.57
C LEU A 178 6.49 -0.09 -19.56
N GLN A 179 5.58 -0.17 -20.52
CA GLN A 179 4.74 -1.34 -20.76
C GLN A 179 5.05 -1.88 -22.16
N TYR A 180 5.44 -3.14 -22.24
CA TYR A 180 5.63 -3.85 -23.51
C TYR A 180 4.36 -4.62 -23.92
N SER A 181 3.63 -5.17 -22.95
CA SER A 181 2.48 -6.03 -23.20
C SER A 181 1.35 -5.88 -22.18
N ARG A 182 0.16 -6.37 -22.55
CA ARG A 182 -1.03 -6.49 -21.68
C ARG A 182 -1.63 -7.88 -21.82
N GLY A 183 -2.03 -8.48 -20.69
CA GLY A 183 -2.65 -9.80 -20.62
C GLY A 183 -1.67 -10.92 -20.24
N CYS A 184 -2.20 -12.06 -19.80
CA CYS A 184 -1.41 -13.17 -19.28
C CYS A 184 -1.98 -14.51 -19.74
N PRO A 185 -1.17 -15.50 -20.20
CA PRO A 185 -1.68 -16.77 -20.71
C PRO A 185 -2.15 -17.74 -19.60
N PHE A 186 -1.85 -17.45 -18.34
CA PHE A 186 -2.17 -18.32 -17.20
C PHE A 186 -3.59 -18.07 -16.66
N ASN A 187 -4.05 -18.90 -15.72
CA ASN A 187 -5.42 -18.85 -15.18
C ASN A 187 -5.48 -18.82 -13.65
N CYS A 188 -4.47 -18.23 -13.00
CA CYS A 188 -4.40 -18.19 -11.54
C CYS A 188 -5.70 -17.61 -10.96
N GLU A 189 -6.38 -18.36 -10.09
CA GLU A 189 -7.77 -18.08 -9.66
C GLU A 189 -7.91 -16.71 -8.95
N PHE A 190 -6.89 -16.35 -8.18
CA PHE A 190 -6.83 -15.14 -7.35
C PHE A 190 -6.43 -13.86 -8.12
N CYS A 191 -6.04 -13.99 -9.39
CA CYS A 191 -5.42 -12.92 -10.16
C CYS A 191 -6.45 -12.13 -10.98
N ASP A 192 -6.41 -10.80 -10.91
CA ASP A 192 -7.32 -9.89 -11.62
C ASP A 192 -6.85 -9.52 -13.05
N ILE A 193 -5.62 -9.88 -13.42
CA ILE A 193 -5.01 -9.54 -14.71
C ILE A 193 -5.79 -10.08 -15.90
N ILE A 194 -6.24 -11.34 -15.85
CA ILE A 194 -6.99 -11.92 -16.97
C ILE A 194 -8.41 -11.34 -17.06
N GLU A 195 -8.98 -10.89 -15.95
CA GLU A 195 -10.28 -10.23 -15.91
C GLU A 195 -10.17 -8.81 -16.50
N LEU A 196 -9.06 -8.12 -16.24
CA LEU A 196 -8.80 -6.77 -16.76
C LEU A 196 -8.31 -6.76 -18.21
N PHE A 197 -7.30 -7.55 -18.55
CA PHE A 197 -6.55 -7.44 -19.81
C PHE A 197 -6.72 -8.62 -20.76
N GLY A 198 -7.34 -9.71 -20.30
CA GLY A 198 -7.57 -10.92 -21.08
C GLY A 198 -6.42 -11.93 -21.05
N ARG A 199 -6.68 -13.11 -21.61
CA ARG A 199 -5.77 -14.27 -21.61
C ARG A 199 -4.73 -14.27 -22.73
N ILE A 200 -4.84 -13.35 -23.68
CA ILE A 200 -3.95 -13.26 -24.83
C ILE A 200 -2.98 -12.10 -24.58
N PRO A 201 -1.67 -12.38 -24.39
CA PRO A 201 -0.69 -11.31 -24.24
C PRO A 201 -0.54 -10.56 -25.58
N ARG A 202 -1.09 -9.35 -25.61
CA ARG A 202 -0.95 -8.39 -26.72
C ARG A 202 0.34 -7.62 -26.50
N VAL A 203 1.20 -7.55 -27.51
CA VAL A 203 2.57 -7.01 -27.40
C VAL A 203 2.78 -5.84 -28.36
N LYS A 204 3.57 -4.86 -27.95
CA LYS A 204 4.02 -3.78 -28.83
C LYS A 204 4.98 -4.31 -29.89
N GLU A 205 5.06 -3.60 -31.00
CA GLU A 205 6.12 -3.82 -31.98
C GLU A 205 7.49 -3.40 -31.39
N PRO A 206 8.59 -4.08 -31.72
CA PRO A 206 9.92 -3.74 -31.20
C PRO A 206 10.30 -2.27 -31.42
N ALA A 207 9.97 -1.71 -32.58
CA ALA A 207 10.25 -0.31 -32.90
C ALA A 207 9.49 0.67 -31.99
N GLN A 208 8.25 0.35 -31.61
CA GLN A 208 7.44 1.17 -30.70
C GLN A 208 8.07 1.19 -29.30
N PHE A 209 8.48 0.02 -28.78
CA PHE A 209 9.13 -0.09 -27.47
C PHE A 209 10.49 0.61 -27.43
N VAL A 210 11.32 0.45 -28.48
CA VAL A 210 12.61 1.15 -28.58
C VAL A 210 12.43 2.66 -28.69
N ASN A 211 11.40 3.13 -29.39
CA ASN A 211 11.08 4.56 -29.43
C ASN A 211 10.73 5.09 -28.02
N GLU A 212 9.97 4.35 -27.22
CA GLU A 212 9.68 4.75 -25.83
C GLU A 212 10.94 4.77 -24.94
N LEU A 213 11.87 3.82 -25.12
CA LEU A 213 13.19 3.87 -24.48
C LEU A 213 13.96 5.14 -24.89
N ASP A 214 13.91 5.51 -26.17
CA ASP A 214 14.57 6.71 -26.68
C ASP A 214 13.94 8.00 -26.12
N VAL A 215 12.62 8.03 -25.93
CA VAL A 215 11.93 9.14 -25.24
C VAL A 215 12.45 9.29 -23.81
N ILE A 216 12.54 8.21 -23.02
CA ILE A 216 13.13 8.26 -21.67
C ILE A 216 14.58 8.75 -21.74
N TYR A 217 15.37 8.22 -22.69
CA TYR A 217 16.78 8.58 -22.84
C TYR A 217 16.98 10.07 -23.11
N LYS A 218 16.13 10.65 -23.95
CA LYS A 218 16.12 12.09 -24.30
C LYS A 218 15.78 12.99 -23.12
N THR A 219 15.07 12.50 -22.10
CA THR A 219 14.83 13.28 -20.87
C THR A 219 16.10 13.47 -20.03
N GLY A 220 17.18 12.74 -20.34
CA GLY A 220 18.42 12.72 -19.55
C GLY A 220 18.43 11.68 -18.42
N PHE A 221 17.32 10.97 -18.19
CA PHE A 221 17.27 9.89 -17.19
C PHE A 221 18.25 8.76 -17.52
N ARG A 222 18.98 8.29 -16.52
CA ARG A 222 19.85 7.11 -16.58
C ARG A 222 19.65 6.32 -15.29
N GLY A 223 19.47 5.00 -15.38
CA GLY A 223 19.18 4.16 -14.23
C GLY A 223 18.12 3.10 -14.52
N VAL A 224 17.35 2.73 -13.51
CA VAL A 224 16.42 1.60 -13.58
C VAL A 224 15.16 1.96 -14.35
N VAL A 225 14.78 1.11 -15.30
CA VAL A 225 13.51 1.10 -16.01
C VAL A 225 12.77 -0.20 -15.66
N PHE A 226 11.58 -0.06 -15.08
CA PHE A 226 10.71 -1.18 -14.76
C PHE A 226 9.74 -1.43 -15.92
N ILE A 227 9.81 -2.62 -16.51
CA ILE A 227 8.84 -3.10 -17.49
C ILE A 227 7.68 -3.72 -16.70
N VAL A 228 6.57 -3.01 -16.70
CA VAL A 228 5.44 -3.18 -15.76
C VAL A 228 4.48 -4.29 -16.16
N ASP A 229 4.82 -5.06 -17.20
CA ASP A 229 4.01 -6.17 -17.68
C ASP A 229 3.80 -7.19 -16.56
N ASP A 230 2.54 -7.58 -16.34
CA ASP A 230 2.18 -8.57 -15.31
C ASP A 230 2.85 -9.94 -15.54
N ASN A 231 3.23 -10.20 -16.79
CA ASN A 231 4.13 -11.26 -17.16
C ASN A 231 4.85 -10.91 -18.47
N PHE A 232 6.04 -10.32 -18.38
CA PHE A 232 6.83 -9.92 -19.55
C PHE A 232 7.08 -11.07 -20.52
N ILE A 233 7.26 -12.29 -20.01
CA ILE A 233 7.52 -13.48 -20.82
C ILE A 233 6.24 -14.23 -21.22
N GLY A 234 5.06 -13.62 -21.03
CA GLY A 234 3.77 -14.19 -21.39
C GLY A 234 3.71 -14.60 -22.87
N ASN A 235 4.45 -13.91 -23.74
CA ASN A 235 4.69 -14.32 -25.12
C ASN A 235 6.19 -14.40 -25.43
N LYS A 236 6.84 -15.48 -24.98
CA LYS A 236 8.29 -15.73 -25.15
C LYS A 236 8.79 -15.51 -26.58
N ARG A 237 8.03 -15.94 -27.59
CA ARG A 237 8.41 -15.80 -29.00
C ARG A 237 8.55 -14.34 -29.41
N GLN A 238 7.63 -13.49 -28.97
CA GLN A 238 7.68 -12.07 -29.28
C GLN A 238 8.75 -11.33 -28.48
N VAL A 239 8.96 -11.71 -27.21
CA VAL A 239 10.07 -11.18 -26.40
C VAL A 239 11.42 -11.49 -27.04
N LYS A 240 11.64 -12.70 -27.55
CA LYS A 240 12.89 -13.05 -28.26
C LYS A 240 13.12 -12.24 -29.55
N LYS A 241 12.07 -11.65 -30.13
CA LYS A 241 12.21 -10.67 -31.24
C LYS A 241 12.50 -9.26 -30.75
N LEU A 242 11.97 -8.88 -29.59
CA LEU A 242 12.20 -7.57 -28.97
C LEU A 242 13.64 -7.40 -28.47
N LEU A 243 14.14 -8.38 -27.71
CA LEU A 243 15.39 -8.25 -26.96
C LEU A 243 16.62 -7.90 -27.83
N PRO A 244 16.78 -8.42 -29.07
CA PRO A 244 17.86 -7.98 -29.96
C PRO A 244 17.86 -6.47 -30.25
N GLU A 245 16.70 -5.87 -30.45
CA GLU A 245 16.58 -4.42 -30.70
C GLU A 245 16.89 -3.61 -29.43
N VAL A 246 16.50 -4.12 -28.25
CA VAL A 246 16.86 -3.51 -26.95
C VAL A 246 18.36 -3.60 -26.70
N ILE A 247 18.99 -4.73 -27.01
CA ILE A 247 20.45 -4.91 -26.90
C ILE A 247 21.16 -3.88 -27.78
N LYS A 248 20.77 -3.77 -29.04
CA LYS A 248 21.34 -2.79 -29.97
C LYS A 248 21.21 -1.36 -29.44
N PHE A 249 20.02 -0.98 -28.95
CA PHE A 249 19.79 0.33 -28.35
C PHE A 249 20.73 0.61 -27.16
N GLN A 250 20.90 -0.39 -26.27
CA GLN A 250 21.75 -0.29 -25.10
C GLN A 250 23.23 -0.18 -25.49
N GLU A 251 23.72 -1.01 -26.41
CA GLU A 251 25.11 -1.02 -26.87
C GLU A 251 25.52 0.31 -27.51
N GLU A 252 24.69 0.83 -28.43
CA GLU A 252 24.90 2.11 -29.10
C GLU A 252 25.03 3.29 -28.12
N ARG A 253 24.40 3.19 -26.94
CA ARG A 253 24.33 4.25 -25.93
C ARG A 253 25.15 3.96 -24.68
N GLY A 254 25.91 2.87 -24.64
CA GLY A 254 26.76 2.49 -23.52
C GLY A 254 26.00 2.04 -22.26
N TYR A 255 24.92 1.28 -22.45
CA TYR A 255 24.06 0.71 -21.41
C TYR A 255 23.50 1.75 -20.43
N PRO A 256 22.72 2.75 -20.91
CA PRO A 256 22.13 3.79 -20.07
C PRO A 256 21.10 3.29 -19.05
N PHE A 257 20.50 2.11 -19.30
CA PHE A 257 19.40 1.59 -18.50
C PHE A 257 19.70 0.23 -17.87
N GLU A 258 19.06 0.00 -16.72
CA GLU A 258 18.98 -1.30 -16.05
C GLU A 258 17.50 -1.72 -16.04
N PHE A 259 17.20 -2.96 -16.44
CA PHE A 259 15.81 -3.41 -16.57
C PHE A 259 15.36 -4.29 -15.42
N ASN A 260 14.19 -3.98 -14.88
CA ASN A 260 13.43 -4.81 -13.95
C ASN A 260 12.14 -5.26 -14.63
N THR A 261 11.61 -6.42 -14.26
CA THR A 261 10.28 -6.83 -14.75
C THR A 261 9.64 -7.89 -13.86
N GLU A 262 8.38 -8.23 -14.16
CA GLU A 262 7.68 -9.38 -13.58
C GLU A 262 7.61 -10.52 -14.60
N ALA A 263 7.77 -11.75 -14.12
CA ALA A 263 7.74 -12.93 -14.96
C ALA A 263 7.21 -14.15 -14.21
N SER A 264 6.74 -15.13 -14.96
CA SER A 264 6.49 -16.48 -14.44
C SER A 264 7.78 -17.28 -14.26
N VAL A 265 7.74 -18.25 -13.34
CA VAL A 265 8.92 -19.07 -12.98
C VAL A 265 9.48 -19.90 -14.13
N ASN A 266 8.65 -20.20 -15.15
CA ASN A 266 9.05 -20.90 -16.37
C ASN A 266 10.03 -20.10 -17.26
N LEU A 267 10.46 -18.90 -16.83
CA LEU A 267 11.66 -18.25 -17.36
C LEU A 267 12.89 -19.18 -17.22
N ALA A 268 12.99 -19.91 -16.10
CA ALA A 268 14.10 -20.80 -15.80
C ALA A 268 14.25 -21.98 -16.78
N ASP A 269 13.23 -22.25 -17.59
CA ASP A 269 13.22 -23.33 -18.59
C ASP A 269 13.81 -22.91 -19.94
N ASP A 270 14.06 -21.61 -20.15
CA ASP A 270 14.48 -21.06 -21.45
C ASP A 270 15.81 -20.30 -21.32
N GLN A 271 16.92 -21.04 -21.48
CA GLN A 271 18.27 -20.49 -21.33
C GLN A 271 18.57 -19.38 -22.35
N GLU A 272 18.11 -19.52 -23.59
CA GLU A 272 18.31 -18.50 -24.63
C GLU A 272 17.62 -17.18 -24.23
N LEU A 273 16.38 -17.26 -23.73
CA LEU A 273 15.66 -16.08 -23.26
C LEU A 273 16.37 -15.42 -22.07
N LEU A 274 16.83 -16.22 -21.10
CA LEU A 274 17.63 -15.74 -19.98
C LEU A 274 18.89 -15.01 -20.44
N ASP A 275 19.64 -15.58 -21.38
CA ASP A 275 20.86 -14.98 -21.91
C ASP A 275 20.58 -13.65 -22.62
N LEU A 276 19.48 -13.57 -23.40
CA LEU A 276 19.05 -12.34 -24.05
C LEU A 276 18.62 -11.26 -23.04
N MET A 277 17.94 -11.65 -21.96
CA MET A 277 17.57 -10.74 -20.87
C MET A 277 18.82 -10.20 -20.17
N VAL A 278 19.79 -11.05 -19.84
CA VAL A 278 21.05 -10.60 -19.24
C VAL A 278 21.79 -9.63 -20.18
N LYS A 279 21.91 -9.97 -21.47
CA LYS A 279 22.58 -9.12 -22.47
C LYS A 279 21.89 -7.79 -22.69
N SER A 280 20.57 -7.71 -22.59
CA SER A 280 19.82 -6.44 -22.71
C SER A 280 19.94 -5.56 -21.46
N GLY A 281 20.46 -6.09 -20.35
CA GLY A 281 20.64 -5.35 -19.10
C GLY A 281 19.55 -5.60 -18.06
N PHE A 282 18.80 -6.71 -18.16
CA PHE A 282 17.93 -7.13 -17.07
C PHE A 282 18.74 -7.53 -15.86
N SER A 283 18.19 -7.15 -14.71
CA SER A 283 18.93 -7.08 -13.46
C SER A 283 18.19 -7.71 -12.30
N MET A 284 16.86 -7.61 -12.34
CA MET A 284 15.96 -8.15 -11.35
C MET A 284 14.68 -8.62 -12.04
N VAL A 285 14.18 -9.77 -11.59
CA VAL A 285 12.86 -10.26 -11.93
C VAL A 285 12.04 -10.51 -10.67
N PHE A 286 10.79 -10.06 -10.67
CA PHE A 286 9.79 -10.44 -9.68
C PHE A 286 9.07 -11.69 -10.15
N LEU A 287 9.10 -12.74 -9.34
CA LEU A 287 8.42 -13.99 -9.61
C LEU A 287 7.24 -14.16 -8.66
N GLY A 288 6.05 -14.39 -9.21
CA GLY A 288 4.92 -14.90 -8.42
C GLY A 288 5.16 -16.37 -8.07
N LEU A 289 5.78 -16.63 -6.91
CA LEU A 289 6.08 -17.97 -6.40
C LEU A 289 4.91 -18.52 -5.59
N GLU A 290 4.22 -17.61 -4.87
CA GLU A 290 3.04 -17.78 -4.02
C GLU A 290 3.25 -18.69 -2.81
N THR A 291 3.57 -19.95 -3.04
CA THR A 291 3.70 -20.94 -1.97
C THR A 291 4.59 -22.10 -2.44
N PRO A 292 5.43 -22.68 -1.56
CA PRO A 292 6.19 -23.89 -1.88
C PRO A 292 5.31 -25.16 -1.83
N VAL A 293 4.02 -25.06 -1.51
CA VAL A 293 3.11 -26.21 -1.41
C VAL A 293 2.42 -26.47 -2.75
N GLU A 294 2.77 -27.58 -3.39
CA GLU A 294 2.23 -27.96 -4.70
C GLU A 294 0.70 -28.06 -4.71
N LYS A 295 0.10 -28.64 -3.67
CA LYS A 295 -1.36 -28.77 -3.55
C LYS A 295 -2.06 -27.41 -3.63
N SER A 296 -1.57 -26.42 -2.86
CA SER A 296 -2.08 -25.04 -2.88
C SER A 296 -1.89 -24.36 -4.25
N LEU A 297 -0.79 -24.63 -4.96
CA LEU A 297 -0.59 -24.09 -6.31
C LEU A 297 -1.60 -24.66 -7.31
N LEU A 298 -1.90 -25.96 -7.22
CA LEU A 298 -2.85 -26.62 -8.10
C LEU A 298 -4.28 -26.13 -7.85
N SER A 299 -4.71 -26.00 -6.60
CA SER A 299 -6.06 -25.51 -6.28
C SER A 299 -6.28 -24.07 -6.73
N MET A 300 -5.23 -23.25 -6.73
CA MET A 300 -5.26 -21.88 -7.25
C MET A 300 -5.00 -21.77 -8.75
N GLN A 301 -4.99 -22.90 -9.48
CA GLN A 301 -4.80 -22.97 -10.92
C GLN A 301 -3.47 -22.38 -11.41
N LYS A 302 -2.43 -22.44 -10.57
CA LYS A 302 -1.06 -21.98 -10.87
C LYS A 302 -0.13 -23.16 -11.24
N ALA A 303 -0.64 -24.09 -12.04
CA ALA A 303 0.06 -25.33 -12.42
C ALA A 303 1.39 -25.10 -13.17
N GLN A 304 1.63 -23.92 -13.74
CA GLN A 304 2.93 -23.59 -14.33
C GLN A 304 4.07 -23.59 -13.31
N ASN A 305 3.77 -23.36 -12.01
CA ASN A 305 4.76 -23.38 -10.93
C ASN A 305 5.04 -24.80 -10.39
N THR A 306 4.31 -25.82 -10.85
CA THR A 306 4.48 -27.22 -10.38
C THR A 306 5.27 -28.08 -11.38
N LYS A 307 5.59 -27.54 -12.57
CA LYS A 307 6.28 -28.28 -13.63
C LYS A 307 7.73 -28.64 -13.30
N SER A 308 8.34 -27.90 -12.40
CA SER A 308 9.73 -28.08 -11.97
C SER A 308 9.90 -27.53 -10.56
N ASP A 309 10.93 -28.01 -9.85
CA ASP A 309 11.22 -27.58 -8.49
C ASP A 309 11.49 -26.06 -8.43
N LEU A 310 10.70 -25.36 -7.61
CA LEU A 310 10.75 -23.91 -7.48
C LEU A 310 12.13 -23.41 -7.01
N MET A 311 12.77 -24.14 -6.10
CA MET A 311 14.10 -23.79 -5.59
C MET A 311 15.13 -23.82 -6.72
N THR A 312 15.13 -24.89 -7.51
CA THR A 312 16.00 -25.05 -8.67
C THR A 312 15.80 -23.93 -9.69
N ASN A 313 14.56 -23.53 -9.94
CA ASN A 313 14.26 -22.44 -10.89
C ASN A 313 14.79 -21.09 -10.41
N VAL A 314 14.57 -20.74 -9.13
CA VAL A 314 15.11 -19.52 -8.53
C VAL A 314 16.63 -19.50 -8.63
N LEU A 315 17.29 -20.61 -8.29
CA LEU A 315 18.74 -20.73 -8.34
C LEU A 315 19.29 -20.61 -9.78
N LYS A 316 18.60 -21.17 -10.79
CA LYS A 316 18.98 -21.02 -12.20
C LYS A 316 18.98 -19.55 -12.64
N ILE A 317 17.92 -18.82 -12.30
CA ILE A 317 17.78 -17.39 -12.65
C ILE A 317 18.85 -16.56 -11.92
N GLN A 318 19.06 -16.81 -10.62
CA GLN A 318 20.11 -16.13 -9.85
C GLN A 318 21.50 -16.39 -10.43
N LYS A 319 21.82 -17.65 -10.79
CA LYS A 319 23.11 -18.03 -11.40
C LYS A 319 23.37 -17.34 -12.75
N ALA A 320 22.32 -16.97 -13.48
CA ALA A 320 22.43 -16.17 -14.71
C ALA A 320 22.80 -14.70 -14.44
N GLY A 321 22.79 -14.26 -13.17
CA GLY A 321 23.13 -12.89 -12.76
C GLY A 321 21.93 -11.95 -12.61
N ILE A 322 20.71 -12.51 -12.62
CA ILE A 322 19.45 -11.77 -12.39
C ILE A 322 19.03 -11.95 -10.93
N GLU A 323 18.82 -10.86 -10.21
CA GLU A 323 18.22 -10.89 -8.88
C GLU A 323 16.78 -11.44 -8.95
N VAL A 324 16.45 -12.37 -8.06
CA VAL A 324 15.08 -12.84 -7.90
C VAL A 324 14.44 -12.19 -6.69
N THR A 325 13.32 -11.54 -6.91
CA THR A 325 12.38 -11.11 -5.88
C THR A 325 11.12 -11.97 -5.99
N GLY A 326 10.39 -12.16 -4.89
CA GLY A 326 9.33 -13.16 -4.85
C GLY A 326 8.05 -12.62 -4.25
N GLY A 327 6.93 -12.88 -4.91
CA GLY A 327 5.59 -12.79 -4.33
C GLY A 327 5.23 -14.08 -3.62
N PHE A 328 4.69 -13.96 -2.41
CA PHE A 328 4.26 -15.07 -1.58
C PHE A 328 2.89 -14.77 -0.97
N ILE A 329 2.05 -15.78 -0.86
CA ILE A 329 0.68 -15.67 -0.36
C ILE A 329 0.46 -16.73 0.72
N LEU A 330 -0.16 -16.31 1.82
CA LEU A 330 -0.62 -17.19 2.90
C LEU A 330 -2.14 -17.15 3.00
N GLY A 331 -2.76 -18.30 3.29
CA GLY A 331 -4.19 -18.41 3.52
C GLY A 331 -4.95 -19.06 2.37
N PHE A 332 -4.27 -19.89 1.56
CA PHE A 332 -4.96 -20.76 0.62
C PHE A 332 -5.72 -21.86 1.37
N ASP A 333 -6.85 -22.31 0.81
CA ASP A 333 -7.70 -23.34 1.43
C ASP A 333 -6.97 -24.67 1.66
N ASP A 334 -5.93 -24.96 0.85
CA ASP A 334 -5.10 -26.16 0.93
C ASP A 334 -3.76 -25.97 1.67
N ASP A 335 -3.52 -24.80 2.27
CA ASP A 335 -2.30 -24.58 3.05
C ASP A 335 -2.29 -25.50 4.28
N PRO A 336 -1.21 -26.29 4.50
CA PRO A 336 -1.08 -27.14 5.68
C PRO A 336 -0.75 -26.32 6.94
N ASP A 337 -0.91 -26.91 8.12
CA ASP A 337 -0.60 -26.26 9.40
C ASP A 337 0.86 -25.79 9.52
N ASP A 338 1.79 -26.47 8.84
CA ASP A 338 3.22 -26.14 8.82
C ASP A 338 3.61 -25.16 7.70
N ILE A 339 2.64 -24.54 7.00
CA ILE A 339 2.87 -23.63 5.87
C ILE A 339 3.83 -22.49 6.21
N PHE A 340 3.73 -21.93 7.42
CA PHE A 340 4.55 -20.80 7.86
C PHE A 340 6.04 -21.17 7.89
N ASP A 341 6.36 -22.37 8.36
CA ASP A 341 7.73 -22.88 8.41
C ASP A 341 8.27 -23.16 7.01
N ARG A 342 7.47 -23.82 6.16
CA ARG A 342 7.83 -24.08 4.76
C ARG A 342 8.13 -22.80 3.99
N GLN A 343 7.32 -21.75 4.18
CA GLN A 343 7.54 -20.44 3.56
C GLN A 343 8.83 -19.78 4.05
N ILE A 344 9.06 -19.74 5.37
CA ILE A 344 10.29 -19.16 5.96
C ILE A 344 11.51 -19.89 5.42
N ASP A 345 11.50 -21.22 5.45
CA ASP A 345 12.62 -22.06 5.02
C ASP A 345 12.90 -21.88 3.53
N PHE A 346 11.86 -21.91 2.69
CA PHE A 346 12.00 -21.70 1.24
C PHE A 346 12.61 -20.31 0.95
N ILE A 347 12.04 -19.25 1.54
CA ILE A 347 12.53 -17.88 1.34
C ILE A 347 14.00 -17.76 1.73
N GLN A 348 14.36 -18.30 2.90
CA GLN A 348 15.72 -18.20 3.45
C GLN A 348 16.73 -19.00 2.61
N GLN A 349 16.40 -20.24 2.25
CA GLN A 349 17.28 -21.11 1.46
C GLN A 349 17.44 -20.63 0.01
N ALA A 350 16.38 -20.12 -0.61
CA ALA A 350 16.40 -19.58 -1.96
C ALA A 350 17.20 -18.26 -2.06
N GLY A 351 17.54 -17.65 -0.92
CA GLY A 351 18.26 -16.39 -0.89
C GLY A 351 17.45 -15.29 -1.58
N ILE A 352 16.18 -15.10 -1.21
CA ILE A 352 15.30 -14.06 -1.79
C ILE A 352 15.20 -12.88 -0.81
N PRO A 353 15.97 -11.79 -0.95
CA PRO A 353 15.96 -10.72 0.04
C PRO A 353 14.63 -9.98 0.11
N MET A 354 14.04 -9.66 -1.04
CA MET A 354 12.75 -9.00 -1.16
C MET A 354 11.66 -10.05 -1.40
N ALA A 355 11.21 -10.69 -0.32
CA ALA A 355 10.09 -11.63 -0.31
C ALA A 355 8.81 -10.92 0.14
N MET A 356 7.95 -10.57 -0.82
CA MET A 356 6.70 -9.88 -0.60
C MET A 356 5.62 -10.88 -0.19
N VAL A 357 5.61 -11.22 1.11
CA VAL A 357 4.59 -12.09 1.70
C VAL A 357 3.33 -11.29 1.99
N GLY A 358 2.19 -11.73 1.46
CA GLY A 358 0.87 -11.16 1.73
C GLY A 358 -0.15 -12.22 2.15
N LEU A 359 -1.28 -11.76 2.68
CA LEU A 359 -2.46 -12.57 2.96
C LEU A 359 -3.28 -12.70 1.68
N LEU A 360 -3.84 -13.89 1.44
CA LEU A 360 -4.75 -14.12 0.33
C LEU A 360 -5.89 -13.10 0.39
N THR A 361 -6.21 -12.47 -0.73
CA THR A 361 -7.25 -11.45 -0.82
C THR A 361 -8.11 -11.76 -2.02
N ALA A 362 -9.42 -11.86 -1.83
CA ALA A 362 -10.38 -12.04 -2.91
C ALA A 362 -10.65 -10.70 -3.58
N LEU A 363 -9.97 -10.41 -4.69
CA LEU A 363 -10.20 -9.16 -5.44
C LEU A 363 -11.51 -9.23 -6.23
N PRO A 364 -12.27 -8.13 -6.33
CA PRO A 364 -13.54 -8.12 -7.06
C PRO A 364 -13.40 -8.68 -8.48
N LYS A 365 -14.41 -9.44 -8.92
CA LYS A 365 -14.52 -10.09 -10.25
C LYS A 365 -13.56 -11.27 -10.50
N THR A 366 -12.56 -11.52 -9.66
CA THR A 366 -11.68 -12.70 -9.80
C THR A 366 -12.47 -14.01 -9.66
N GLN A 367 -11.91 -15.10 -10.19
CA GLN A 367 -12.49 -16.44 -10.01
C GLN A 367 -12.57 -16.80 -8.53
N LEU A 368 -11.56 -16.42 -7.74
CA LEU A 368 -11.52 -16.64 -6.30
C LEU A 368 -12.68 -15.93 -5.60
N TYR A 369 -12.93 -14.66 -5.95
CA TYR A 369 -14.05 -13.91 -5.39
C TYR A 369 -15.39 -14.58 -5.73
N LYS A 370 -15.61 -14.94 -7.00
CA LYS A 370 -16.85 -15.60 -7.46
C LYS A 370 -17.09 -16.92 -6.73
N ARG A 371 -16.03 -17.72 -6.54
CA ARG A 371 -16.11 -18.99 -5.80
C ARG A 371 -16.44 -18.76 -4.33
N LEU A 372 -15.69 -17.91 -3.64
CA LEU A 372 -15.90 -17.62 -2.21
C LEU A 372 -17.25 -16.95 -1.94
N GLU A 373 -17.75 -16.14 -2.88
CA GLU A 373 -19.10 -15.55 -2.82
C GLU A 373 -20.16 -16.65 -2.91
N ALA A 374 -20.03 -17.59 -3.86
CA ALA A 374 -20.92 -18.74 -3.98
C ALA A 374 -20.88 -19.67 -2.75
N GLU A 375 -19.73 -19.76 -2.08
CA GLU A 375 -19.54 -20.47 -0.80
C GLU A 375 -20.06 -19.67 0.41
N GLY A 376 -20.48 -18.42 0.25
CA GLY A 376 -20.93 -17.56 1.35
C GLY A 376 -19.81 -17.09 2.30
N ARG A 377 -18.56 -17.07 1.82
CA ARG A 377 -17.37 -16.77 2.63
C ARG A 377 -16.88 -15.33 2.51
N ILE A 378 -17.36 -14.53 1.56
CA ILE A 378 -16.99 -13.10 1.46
C ILE A 378 -17.61 -12.33 2.64
N VAL A 379 -16.79 -11.58 3.38
CA VAL A 379 -17.23 -10.80 4.55
C VAL A 379 -17.22 -9.30 4.30
N ASN A 380 -16.32 -8.80 3.45
CA ASN A 380 -16.12 -7.37 3.22
C ASN A 380 -15.53 -7.10 1.83
N GLU A 381 -15.59 -5.84 1.41
CA GLU A 381 -14.82 -5.36 0.25
C GLU A 381 -13.32 -5.34 0.54
N SER A 382 -12.51 -5.61 -0.49
CA SER A 382 -11.06 -5.60 -0.37
C SER A 382 -10.52 -4.17 -0.12
N SER A 383 -9.49 -4.04 0.72
CA SER A 383 -8.71 -2.80 0.80
C SER A 383 -7.66 -2.68 -0.31
N GLY A 384 -7.43 -3.77 -1.06
CA GLY A 384 -6.28 -3.86 -1.96
C GLY A 384 -4.95 -4.03 -1.24
N ASN A 385 -4.92 -4.02 0.09
CA ASN A 385 -3.70 -4.11 0.88
C ASN A 385 -3.54 -5.50 1.50
N ASN A 386 -2.89 -6.40 0.76
CA ASN A 386 -2.65 -7.76 1.20
C ASN A 386 -1.52 -7.90 2.26
N THR A 387 -0.84 -6.81 2.63
CA THR A 387 0.41 -6.90 3.43
C THR A 387 0.31 -6.19 4.77
N HIS A 388 -0.34 -5.03 4.84
CA HIS A 388 -0.21 -4.17 6.03
C HIS A 388 -1.45 -4.23 6.92
N ASP A 389 -2.63 -4.49 6.37
CA ASP A 389 -3.90 -4.28 7.09
C ASP A 389 -4.25 -5.41 8.05
N LEU A 390 -3.55 -6.56 7.98
CA LEU A 390 -3.82 -7.74 8.80
C LEU A 390 -5.31 -8.12 8.80
N LYS A 391 -5.93 -7.97 7.63
CA LYS A 391 -7.36 -8.22 7.42
C LYS A 391 -7.53 -9.08 6.17
N LEU A 392 -8.37 -10.08 6.30
CA LEU A 392 -8.92 -10.84 5.19
C LEU A 392 -10.28 -10.25 4.83
N ASN A 393 -10.67 -10.40 3.57
CA ASN A 393 -11.99 -9.99 3.10
C ASN A 393 -12.95 -11.18 2.91
N PHE A 394 -12.53 -12.36 3.36
CA PHE A 394 -13.30 -13.60 3.36
C PHE A 394 -12.95 -14.45 4.60
N VAL A 395 -13.78 -15.45 4.91
CA VAL A 395 -13.53 -16.44 5.97
C VAL A 395 -12.59 -17.54 5.45
N PRO A 396 -11.33 -17.65 5.93
CA PRO A 396 -10.40 -18.71 5.54
C PRO A 396 -10.78 -20.09 6.09
N VAL A 397 -10.25 -21.17 5.49
CA VAL A 397 -10.38 -22.54 6.03
C VAL A 397 -9.54 -22.70 7.31
N MET A 398 -8.29 -22.24 7.27
CA MET A 398 -7.46 -22.12 8.47
C MET A 398 -8.09 -21.09 9.41
N ASP A 399 -8.07 -21.36 10.71
CA ASP A 399 -8.50 -20.40 11.72
C ASP A 399 -7.86 -19.02 11.50
N GLN A 400 -8.68 -17.97 11.53
CA GLN A 400 -8.25 -16.62 11.14
C GLN A 400 -7.14 -16.09 12.06
N ASP A 401 -7.25 -16.32 13.37
CA ASP A 401 -6.26 -15.85 14.34
C ASP A 401 -4.94 -16.58 14.15
N THR A 402 -5.01 -17.90 13.92
CA THR A 402 -3.85 -18.74 13.57
C THR A 402 -3.15 -18.24 12.31
N LEU A 403 -3.90 -17.91 11.25
CA LEU A 403 -3.37 -17.38 10.00
C LEU A 403 -2.69 -16.01 10.18
N LEU A 404 -3.31 -15.11 10.94
CA LEU A 404 -2.77 -13.77 11.21
C LEU A 404 -1.51 -13.83 12.10
N GLU A 405 -1.49 -14.68 13.13
CA GLU A 405 -0.28 -14.91 13.95
C GLU A 405 0.84 -15.56 13.14
N GLY A 406 0.51 -16.54 12.31
CA GLY A 406 1.46 -17.18 11.41
C GLY A 406 2.04 -16.22 10.37
N TYR A 407 1.22 -15.37 9.77
CA TYR A 407 1.68 -14.28 8.88
C TYR A 407 2.66 -13.34 9.61
N LYS A 408 2.29 -12.88 10.82
CA LYS A 408 3.17 -12.03 11.66
C LYS A 408 4.49 -12.72 11.99
N ARG A 409 4.45 -14.02 12.31
CA ARG A 409 5.64 -14.85 12.56
C ARG A 409 6.54 -14.87 11.32
N VAL A 410 5.99 -15.11 10.13
CA VAL A 410 6.75 -15.16 8.87
C VAL A 410 7.47 -13.83 8.61
N ILE A 411 6.73 -12.71 8.53
CA ILE A 411 7.36 -11.41 8.22
C ILE A 411 8.37 -10.99 9.28
N ARG A 412 8.11 -11.26 10.57
CA ARG A 412 9.05 -10.97 11.67
C ARG A 412 10.33 -11.79 11.56
N THR A 413 10.22 -13.05 11.12
CA THR A 413 11.35 -13.97 11.03
C THR A 413 12.22 -13.62 9.84
N ILE A 414 11.64 -13.47 8.64
CA ILE A 414 12.40 -13.17 7.42
C ILE A 414 12.97 -11.75 7.43
N TYR A 415 12.35 -10.80 8.12
CA TYR A 415 12.85 -9.42 8.24
C TYR A 415 13.49 -9.10 9.59
N THR A 416 13.90 -10.12 10.35
CA THR A 416 14.93 -9.92 11.36
C THR A 416 16.25 -9.56 10.65
N PRO A 417 16.97 -8.50 11.06
CA PRO A 417 18.16 -8.03 10.34
C PRO A 417 19.20 -9.11 10.05
N LYS A 418 19.47 -10.00 11.02
CA LYS A 418 20.36 -11.16 10.84
C LYS A 418 19.91 -12.04 9.67
N ASN A 419 18.68 -12.56 9.72
CA ASN A 419 18.13 -13.45 8.69
C ASN A 419 18.11 -12.76 7.32
N TYR A 420 17.72 -11.49 7.28
CA TYR A 420 17.73 -10.68 6.06
C TYR A 420 19.13 -10.59 5.42
N PHE A 421 20.14 -10.19 6.20
CA PHE A 421 21.50 -10.04 5.66
C PHE A 421 22.14 -11.38 5.27
N GLU A 422 21.87 -12.46 6.03
CA GLU A 422 22.25 -13.82 5.64
C GLU A 422 21.62 -14.23 4.30
N ARG A 423 20.37 -13.83 4.07
CA ARG A 423 19.65 -14.09 2.82
C ARG A 423 20.22 -13.28 1.66
N CYS A 424 20.60 -12.02 1.89
CA CYS A 424 21.33 -11.21 0.92
C CYS A 424 22.67 -11.84 0.54
N ASN A 425 23.43 -12.36 1.51
CA ASN A 425 24.69 -13.05 1.25
C ASN A 425 24.47 -14.34 0.43
N THR A 426 23.42 -15.09 0.75
CA THR A 426 23.03 -16.30 0.01
C THR A 426 22.72 -15.97 -1.45
N MET A 427 21.90 -14.93 -1.70
CA MET A 427 21.63 -14.43 -3.05
C MET A 427 22.90 -14.07 -3.81
N MET A 428 23.78 -13.25 -3.21
CA MET A 428 25.02 -12.81 -3.85
C MET A 428 25.96 -13.98 -4.16
N LYS A 429 26.01 -14.99 -3.26
CA LYS A 429 26.75 -16.24 -3.49
C LYS A 429 26.19 -17.00 -4.69
N ASN A 430 24.87 -17.14 -4.79
CA ASN A 430 24.20 -17.83 -5.89
C ASN A 430 24.44 -17.12 -7.23
N MET A 431 24.49 -15.79 -7.23
CA MET A 431 24.76 -14.99 -8.42
C MET A 431 26.21 -15.08 -8.93
N GLY A 432 27.17 -15.52 -8.10
CA GLY A 432 28.55 -15.89 -8.45
C GLY A 432 29.25 -15.03 -9.52
N ASN A 433 29.01 -15.36 -10.80
CA ASN A 433 29.53 -14.69 -11.99
C ASN A 433 28.69 -13.48 -12.42
N TYR A 434 28.29 -12.64 -11.46
CA TYR A 434 27.69 -11.36 -11.76
C TYR A 434 28.64 -10.49 -12.61
N SER A 435 28.39 -10.47 -13.91
CA SER A 435 29.11 -9.69 -14.91
C SER A 435 28.07 -8.96 -15.74
N ARG A 436 27.74 -7.73 -15.33
CA ARG A 436 26.91 -6.86 -16.15
C ARG A 436 27.77 -6.12 -17.17
N PRO A 437 27.24 -5.80 -18.35
CA PRO A 437 27.85 -4.81 -19.23
C PRO A 437 28.14 -3.54 -18.43
N ALA A 438 29.38 -3.05 -18.48
CA ALA A 438 29.78 -1.88 -17.71
C ALA A 438 29.04 -0.64 -18.26
N ALA A 439 28.06 -0.14 -17.50
CA ALA A 439 27.37 1.09 -17.85
C ALA A 439 28.36 2.27 -17.87
N LYS A 440 28.27 3.13 -18.89
CA LYS A 440 28.97 4.42 -18.88
C LYS A 440 28.27 5.35 -17.88
N VAL A 441 28.72 5.34 -16.62
CA VAL A 441 28.09 6.12 -15.55
C VAL A 441 28.53 7.58 -15.64
N ALA A 442 27.55 8.49 -15.76
CA ALA A 442 27.83 9.92 -15.72
C ALA A 442 28.36 10.37 -14.33
N PRO A 443 29.29 11.33 -14.23
CA PRO A 443 29.89 11.77 -12.96
C PRO A 443 28.86 12.19 -11.88
N GLY A 444 27.75 12.79 -12.28
CA GLY A 444 26.68 13.20 -11.35
C GLY A 444 25.96 12.03 -10.67
N VAL A 445 25.86 10.87 -11.34
CA VAL A 445 25.28 9.64 -10.76
C VAL A 445 26.23 9.03 -9.74
N ILE A 446 27.55 9.11 -9.98
CA ILE A 446 28.58 8.64 -9.02
C ILE A 446 28.48 9.43 -7.71
N LEU A 447 28.41 10.76 -7.78
CA LEU A 447 28.32 11.62 -6.60
C LEU A 447 27.04 11.33 -5.78
N HIS A 448 25.93 11.08 -6.46
CA HIS A 448 24.66 10.70 -5.83
C HIS A 448 24.76 9.36 -5.09
N ASN A 449 25.37 8.36 -5.71
CA ASN A 449 25.58 7.05 -5.13
C ASN A 449 26.49 7.10 -3.90
N ILE A 450 27.55 7.93 -3.93
CA ILE A 450 28.42 8.19 -2.77
C ILE A 450 27.62 8.78 -1.61
N LYS A 451 26.78 9.80 -1.88
CA LYS A 451 25.91 10.39 -0.85
C LYS A 451 24.94 9.37 -0.25
N GLY A 452 24.34 8.52 -1.09
CA GLY A 452 23.48 7.43 -0.66
C GLY A 452 24.20 6.42 0.24
N LEU A 453 25.43 6.05 -0.12
CA LEU A 453 26.32 5.19 0.67
C LEU A 453 26.62 5.79 2.04
N PHE A 454 27.04 7.06 2.11
CA PHE A 454 27.30 7.73 3.39
C PHE A 454 26.03 7.82 4.24
N SER A 455 24.90 8.18 3.63
CA SER A 455 23.59 8.20 4.32
C SER A 455 23.23 6.82 4.89
N SER A 456 23.45 5.75 4.11
CA SER A 456 23.29 4.36 4.57
C SER A 456 24.17 4.07 5.78
N PHE A 457 25.46 4.36 5.68
CA PHE A 457 26.42 4.10 6.73
C PHE A 457 26.04 4.78 8.05
N PHE A 458 25.82 6.10 8.05
CA PHE A 458 25.51 6.85 9.27
C PHE A 458 24.14 6.50 9.86
N ARG A 459 23.12 6.22 9.05
CA ARG A 459 21.78 5.92 9.59
C ARG A 459 21.67 4.49 10.12
N GLN A 460 22.37 3.54 9.50
CA GLN A 460 22.20 2.12 9.82
C GLN A 460 23.21 1.63 10.86
N LEU A 461 24.44 2.15 10.87
CA LEU A 461 25.47 1.76 11.85
C LEU A 461 25.07 2.08 13.29
N PHE A 462 24.38 3.20 13.51
CA PHE A 462 23.91 3.62 14.84
C PHE A 462 22.47 3.20 15.16
N SER A 463 21.91 2.26 14.38
CA SER A 463 20.60 1.66 14.65
C SER A 463 20.70 0.49 15.64
N SER A 464 19.56 -0.03 16.08
CA SER A 464 19.51 -1.22 16.97
C SER A 464 20.10 -2.48 16.34
N TYR A 465 20.32 -2.50 15.03
CA TYR A 465 20.88 -3.63 14.28
C TYR A 465 22.22 -3.29 13.61
N GLY A 466 22.87 -2.21 14.05
CA GLY A 466 24.13 -1.71 13.47
C GLY A 466 25.25 -2.75 13.40
N PHE A 467 25.30 -3.68 14.36
CA PHE A 467 26.25 -4.80 14.35
C PHE A 467 26.04 -5.74 13.16
N GLU A 468 24.80 -6.16 12.89
CA GLU A 468 24.48 -7.04 11.75
C GLU A 468 24.72 -6.31 10.42
N TYR A 469 24.38 -5.02 10.35
CA TYR A 469 24.72 -4.18 9.20
C TYR A 469 26.23 -4.12 8.96
N LEU A 470 27.02 -3.84 9.99
CA LEU A 470 28.48 -3.75 9.86
C LEU A 470 29.09 -5.09 9.42
N LYS A 471 28.65 -6.20 10.02
CA LYS A 471 29.06 -7.56 9.62
C LYS A 471 28.76 -7.82 8.14
N TYR A 472 27.56 -7.47 7.69
CA TYR A 472 27.15 -7.60 6.29
C TYR A 472 28.02 -6.74 5.35
N MET A 473 28.23 -5.47 5.68
CA MET A 473 29.04 -4.56 4.87
C MET A 473 30.50 -5.01 4.79
N ILE A 474 31.12 -5.41 5.91
CA ILE A 474 32.49 -5.94 5.94
C ILE A 474 32.60 -7.20 5.07
N HIS A 475 31.65 -8.13 5.19
CA HIS A 475 31.62 -9.33 4.36
C HIS A 475 31.57 -8.98 2.86
N SER A 476 30.76 -7.99 2.47
CA SER A 476 30.64 -7.56 1.07
C SER A 476 31.88 -6.85 0.52
N LEU A 477 32.72 -6.24 1.37
CA LEU A 477 33.97 -5.57 0.95
C LEU A 477 35.03 -6.54 0.44
N PHE A 478 35.03 -7.78 0.94
CA PHE A 478 35.95 -8.83 0.49
C PHE A 478 35.49 -9.54 -0.79
N GLY A 479 34.33 -9.14 -1.35
CA GLY A 479 33.79 -9.65 -2.61
C GLY A 479 34.13 -8.77 -3.82
N LYS A 480 33.47 -9.04 -4.96
CA LYS A 480 33.58 -8.21 -6.18
C LYS A 480 32.97 -6.82 -5.93
N MET A 481 33.59 -5.75 -6.43
CA MET A 481 33.09 -4.36 -6.28
C MET A 481 31.65 -4.18 -6.80
N SER A 482 31.29 -4.87 -7.88
CA SER A 482 29.93 -4.86 -8.44
C SER A 482 28.89 -5.43 -7.47
N LEU A 483 29.26 -6.45 -6.68
CA LEU A 483 28.43 -7.00 -5.61
C LEU A 483 28.38 -6.09 -4.39
N PHE A 484 29.42 -5.28 -4.14
CA PHE A 484 29.39 -4.28 -3.07
C PHE A 484 28.32 -3.20 -3.31
N VAL A 485 28.20 -2.69 -4.53
CA VAL A 485 27.14 -1.72 -4.88
C VAL A 485 25.75 -2.34 -4.70
N LEU A 486 25.58 -3.59 -5.14
CA LEU A 486 24.35 -4.34 -4.91
C LEU A 486 24.09 -4.51 -3.41
N ALA A 487 25.11 -4.81 -2.60
CA ALA A 487 24.99 -4.96 -1.16
C ALA A 487 24.52 -3.68 -0.47
N VAL A 488 25.04 -2.51 -0.86
CA VAL A 488 24.58 -1.21 -0.36
C VAL A 488 23.10 -1.00 -0.69
N SER A 489 22.70 -1.30 -1.93
CA SER A 489 21.30 -1.24 -2.35
C SER A 489 20.42 -2.16 -1.49
N LYS A 490 20.84 -3.41 -1.28
CA LYS A 490 20.13 -4.35 -0.39
C LYS A 490 20.07 -3.85 1.06
N ALA A 491 21.12 -3.24 1.59
CA ALA A 491 21.06 -2.69 2.94
C ALA A 491 20.04 -1.53 3.06
N VAL A 492 19.96 -0.65 2.06
CA VAL A 492 18.95 0.42 2.01
C VAL A 492 17.55 -0.16 1.91
N MET A 493 17.35 -1.21 1.11
CA MET A 493 16.08 -1.93 1.04
C MET A 493 15.73 -2.62 2.36
N GLY A 494 16.70 -3.27 3.01
CA GLY A 494 16.56 -3.86 4.34
C GLY A 494 16.03 -2.86 5.36
N TYR A 495 16.59 -1.64 5.41
CA TYR A 495 16.08 -0.56 6.27
C TYR A 495 14.58 -0.32 6.09
N HIS A 496 14.11 -0.29 4.83
CA HIS A 496 12.70 -0.12 4.54
C HIS A 496 11.87 -1.30 5.05
N LEU A 497 12.26 -2.52 4.71
CA LEU A 497 11.55 -3.73 5.10
C LEU A 497 11.50 -3.92 6.63
N PHE A 498 12.58 -3.58 7.34
CA PHE A 498 12.62 -3.62 8.81
C PHE A 498 11.66 -2.62 9.43
N LYS A 499 11.61 -1.39 8.90
CA LYS A 499 10.70 -0.36 9.42
C LYS A 499 9.24 -0.76 9.22
N ILE A 500 8.89 -1.14 7.99
CA ILE A 500 7.53 -1.56 7.65
C ILE A 500 7.09 -2.76 8.50
N THR A 501 7.93 -3.80 8.60
CA THR A 501 7.63 -4.98 9.44
C THR A 501 7.42 -4.58 10.90
N ASN A 502 8.26 -3.69 11.43
CA ASN A 502 8.11 -3.19 12.80
C ASN A 502 6.82 -2.36 12.97
N GLU A 503 6.43 -1.55 11.99
CA GLU A 503 5.19 -0.77 12.02
C GLU A 503 3.96 -1.69 12.03
N ILE A 504 3.93 -2.71 11.17
CA ILE A 504 2.85 -3.72 11.14
C ILE A 504 2.73 -4.42 12.50
N VAL A 505 3.82 -5.01 13.00
CA VAL A 505 3.80 -5.80 14.24
C VAL A 505 3.52 -4.94 15.49
N LYS A 506 4.01 -3.70 15.54
CA LYS A 506 3.76 -2.81 16.69
C LYS A 506 2.35 -2.24 16.69
N SER A 507 1.82 -1.85 15.52
CA SER A 507 0.47 -1.34 15.40
C SER A 507 -0.56 -2.37 15.82
N ASP A 508 -0.36 -3.63 15.44
CA ASP A 508 -1.25 -4.73 15.82
C ASP A 508 -1.26 -5.01 17.32
N LYS A 509 -0.07 -5.07 17.94
CA LYS A 509 0.04 -5.20 19.41
C LYS A 509 -0.65 -4.05 20.15
N PHE A 510 -0.60 -2.85 19.58
CA PHE A 510 -1.31 -1.71 20.16
C PHE A 510 -2.82 -1.84 20.02
N LYS A 511 -3.30 -2.26 18.85
CA LYS A 511 -4.71 -2.53 18.60
C LYS A 511 -5.25 -3.59 19.58
N LEU A 512 -4.60 -4.74 19.69
CA LEU A 512 -4.97 -5.79 20.66
C LEU A 512 -4.98 -5.28 22.09
N TYR A 513 -4.00 -4.44 22.44
CA TYR A 513 -3.96 -3.79 23.75
C TYR A 513 -5.16 -2.85 23.98
N LEU A 514 -5.59 -2.08 22.97
CA LEU A 514 -6.78 -1.23 23.07
C LEU A 514 -8.06 -2.08 23.18
N GLU A 515 -8.18 -3.14 22.40
CA GLU A 515 -9.32 -4.07 22.44
C GLU A 515 -9.44 -4.77 23.79
N GLU A 516 -8.34 -5.27 24.37
CA GLU A 516 -8.31 -5.84 25.74
C GLU A 516 -8.81 -4.81 26.79
N ARG A 517 -8.43 -3.53 26.62
CA ARG A 517 -8.86 -2.46 27.54
C ARG A 517 -10.34 -2.13 27.36
N LEU A 518 -10.83 -2.10 26.13
CA LEU A 518 -12.24 -1.91 25.82
C LEU A 518 -13.07 -3.06 26.42
N PHE A 519 -12.68 -4.31 26.18
CA PHE A 519 -13.35 -5.48 26.75
C PHE A 519 -13.36 -5.48 28.29
N THR A 520 -12.26 -5.05 28.93
CA THR A 520 -12.23 -4.90 30.39
C THR A 520 -13.18 -3.80 30.88
N LEU A 521 -13.36 -2.72 30.09
CA LEU A 521 -14.31 -1.66 30.39
C LEU A 521 -15.75 -2.15 30.27
N GLU A 522 -16.09 -2.78 29.14
CA GLU A 522 -17.40 -3.38 28.86
C GLU A 522 -17.81 -4.32 30.00
N ASN A 523 -16.98 -5.33 30.32
CA ASN A 523 -17.29 -6.27 31.41
C ASN A 523 -17.52 -5.58 32.76
N ARG A 524 -16.71 -4.56 33.10
CA ARG A 524 -16.89 -3.84 34.36
C ARG A 524 -18.19 -3.05 34.38
N LEU A 525 -18.58 -2.44 33.26
CA LEU A 525 -19.84 -1.72 33.13
C LEU A 525 -21.03 -2.67 33.26
N ASP A 526 -20.97 -3.82 32.59
CA ASP A 526 -22.03 -4.83 32.65
C ASP A 526 -22.23 -5.38 34.07
N HIS A 527 -21.14 -5.67 34.80
CA HIS A 527 -21.22 -6.12 36.20
C HIS A 527 -21.66 -5.00 37.17
N MET A 528 -21.54 -3.74 36.75
CA MET A 528 -22.05 -2.60 37.50
C MET A 528 -23.54 -2.36 37.26
N SER A 529 -24.08 -2.85 36.13
CA SER A 529 -25.51 -2.81 35.86
C SER A 529 -26.34 -3.62 36.87
N ASP A 530 -25.72 -4.48 37.68
CA ASP A 530 -26.40 -5.32 38.68
C ASP A 530 -26.24 -4.85 40.16
N ALA A 531 -25.40 -3.84 40.43
CA ALA A 531 -25.05 -3.42 41.80
C ALA A 531 -25.69 -2.07 42.23
N HIS A 532 -25.86 -1.84 43.53
CA HIS A 532 -26.26 -0.53 44.10
C HIS A 532 -25.23 0.55 43.72
N LEU A 533 -25.70 1.66 43.13
CA LEU A 533 -24.92 2.60 42.29
C LEU A 533 -23.79 3.41 42.97
N GLU A 534 -23.71 3.50 44.30
CA GLU A 534 -22.78 4.41 44.98
C GLU A 534 -21.28 4.04 44.82
N LYS A 535 -20.91 2.79 45.09
CA LYS A 535 -19.52 2.30 44.95
C LYS A 535 -19.10 2.02 43.49
N PRO A 536 -19.98 1.50 42.61
CA PRO A 536 -19.72 1.26 41.20
C PRO A 536 -19.24 2.48 40.41
N VAL A 537 -19.94 3.62 40.49
CA VAL A 537 -19.62 4.84 39.71
C VAL A 537 -18.22 5.38 40.02
N ILE A 538 -17.84 5.39 41.30
CA ILE A 538 -16.49 5.80 41.73
C ILE A 538 -15.42 4.81 41.22
N LYS A 539 -15.70 3.50 41.25
CA LYS A 539 -14.78 2.48 40.69
C LYS A 539 -14.60 2.63 39.17
N LEU A 540 -15.65 3.00 38.44
CA LEU A 540 -15.58 3.21 37.01
C LEU A 540 -14.74 4.44 36.64
N VAL A 541 -14.93 5.54 37.36
CA VAL A 541 -14.11 6.76 37.23
C VAL A 541 -12.62 6.46 37.47
N ILE A 542 -12.30 5.67 38.51
CA ILE A 542 -10.93 5.26 38.81
C ILE A 542 -10.38 4.32 37.73
N PHE A 543 -11.17 3.35 37.28
CA PHE A 543 -10.78 2.41 36.24
C PHE A 543 -10.50 3.10 34.90
N HIS A 544 -11.36 4.02 34.48
CA HIS A 544 -11.17 4.80 33.27
C HIS A 544 -9.87 5.61 33.34
N LYS A 545 -9.58 6.23 34.49
CA LYS A 545 -8.32 6.95 34.72
C LYS A 545 -7.09 6.03 34.63
N ASP A 546 -7.16 4.83 35.17
CA ASP A 546 -6.08 3.84 35.08
C ASP A 546 -5.92 3.30 33.65
N MET A 547 -7.03 3.07 32.94
CA MET A 547 -7.07 2.69 31.53
C MET A 547 -6.36 3.76 30.69
N MET A 548 -6.76 5.02 30.83
CA MET A 548 -6.17 6.15 30.12
C MET A 548 -4.69 6.35 30.48
N ALA A 549 -4.30 6.17 31.74
CA ALA A 549 -2.89 6.24 32.14
C ALA A 549 -2.03 5.10 31.56
N LYS A 550 -2.61 3.91 31.32
CA LYS A 550 -1.89 2.79 30.69
C LYS A 550 -1.85 2.94 29.16
N ILE A 551 -2.94 3.38 28.52
CA ILE A 551 -2.97 3.75 27.09
C ILE A 551 -1.90 4.81 26.81
N ARG A 552 -1.84 5.84 27.66
CA ARG A 552 -0.81 6.87 27.69
C ARG A 552 0.62 6.29 27.67
N LYS A 553 0.91 5.38 28.59
CA LYS A 553 2.24 4.75 28.71
C LYS A 553 2.60 3.93 27.47
N ASN A 554 1.63 3.28 26.85
CA ASN A 554 1.85 2.48 25.64
C ASN A 554 2.00 3.35 24.39
N ILE A 555 1.23 4.44 24.24
CA ILE A 555 1.40 5.42 23.17
C ILE A 555 2.78 6.08 23.22
N ILE A 556 3.33 6.41 24.41
CA ILE A 556 4.70 6.97 24.53
C ILE A 556 5.78 5.97 24.10
N LYS A 557 5.55 4.67 24.33
CA LYS A 557 6.48 3.60 23.95
C LYS A 557 6.44 3.27 22.46
N LEU A 558 5.31 3.53 21.80
CA LEU A 558 5.09 3.32 20.37
C LEU A 558 5.52 4.60 19.65
N SER A 559 6.47 4.51 18.72
CA SER A 559 7.33 5.65 18.36
C SER A 559 6.64 6.73 17.52
N LYS A 560 7.29 7.90 17.44
CA LYS A 560 6.99 9.11 16.62
C LYS A 560 6.70 8.92 15.10
N ASN A 561 6.68 7.70 14.58
CA ASN A 561 6.60 7.41 13.13
C ASN A 561 5.48 6.42 12.76
N THR A 562 4.67 5.94 13.72
CA THR A 562 3.62 4.94 13.45
C THR A 562 2.26 5.63 13.49
N ASP A 563 2.06 6.66 12.68
CA ASP A 563 0.97 7.62 12.90
C ASP A 563 -0.37 7.14 12.33
N ALA A 564 -0.44 6.78 11.04
CA ALA A 564 -1.73 6.60 10.34
C ALA A 564 -2.58 5.40 10.80
N LYS A 565 -1.97 4.30 11.24
CA LYS A 565 -2.73 3.11 11.71
C LYS A 565 -3.06 3.15 13.19
N LEU A 566 -2.17 3.78 13.96
CA LEU A 566 -2.44 4.08 15.37
C LEU A 566 -3.62 5.07 15.46
N GLU A 567 -3.68 6.03 14.53
CA GLU A 567 -4.78 6.98 14.30
C GLU A 567 -6.12 6.28 14.13
N HIS A 568 -6.28 5.43 13.11
CA HIS A 568 -7.53 4.69 12.92
C HIS A 568 -7.90 3.79 14.11
N SER A 569 -6.91 3.16 14.76
CA SER A 569 -7.16 2.30 15.93
C SER A 569 -7.62 3.11 17.15
N LEU A 570 -7.08 4.32 17.33
CA LEU A 570 -7.47 5.25 18.39
C LEU A 570 -8.86 5.84 18.13
N ASP A 571 -9.17 6.20 16.89
CA ASP A 571 -10.48 6.76 16.53
C ASP A 571 -11.59 5.75 16.76
N ALA A 572 -11.39 4.50 16.31
CA ALA A 572 -12.33 3.41 16.56
C ALA A 572 -12.50 3.14 18.06
N PHE A 573 -11.40 3.09 18.83
CA PHE A 573 -11.47 2.94 20.28
C PHE A 573 -12.21 4.11 20.94
N SER A 574 -11.98 5.35 20.48
CA SER A 574 -12.68 6.57 20.95
C SER A 574 -14.19 6.44 20.76
N ALA A 575 -14.60 6.09 19.55
CA ALA A 575 -16.01 5.97 19.19
C ALA A 575 -16.71 4.89 20.05
N ASN A 576 -16.08 3.74 20.22
CA ASN A 576 -16.63 2.65 21.03
C ASN A 576 -16.74 3.05 22.50
N VAL A 577 -15.69 3.63 23.09
CA VAL A 577 -15.74 4.11 24.49
C VAL A 577 -16.86 5.15 24.68
N LYS A 578 -17.08 6.06 23.72
CA LYS A 578 -18.17 7.04 23.77
C LYS A 578 -19.54 6.38 23.78
N ILE A 579 -19.76 5.39 22.91
CA ILE A 579 -21.02 4.64 22.82
C ILE A 579 -21.32 3.96 24.18
N TYR A 580 -20.38 3.16 24.69
CA TYR A 580 -20.61 2.43 25.94
C TYR A 580 -20.80 3.33 27.15
N LEU A 581 -20.10 4.47 27.21
CA LEU A 581 -20.31 5.42 28.29
C LEU A 581 -21.68 6.10 28.20
N ASN A 582 -22.20 6.36 27.00
CA ASN A 582 -23.56 6.88 26.82
C ASN A 582 -24.61 5.86 27.28
N ASP A 583 -24.45 4.59 26.93
CA ASP A 583 -25.34 3.51 27.37
C ASP A 583 -25.33 3.40 28.90
N PHE A 584 -24.15 3.51 29.53
CA PHE A 584 -24.03 3.56 30.98
C PHE A 584 -24.78 4.75 31.60
N VAL A 585 -24.70 5.95 31.01
CA VAL A 585 -25.43 7.13 31.50
C VAL A 585 -26.95 6.91 31.43
N VAL A 586 -27.45 6.29 30.36
CA VAL A 586 -28.87 5.93 30.23
C VAL A 586 -29.28 4.95 31.34
N LEU A 587 -28.49 3.90 31.58
CA LEU A 587 -28.77 2.91 32.62
C LEU A 587 -28.73 3.51 34.03
N VAL A 588 -27.76 4.40 34.32
CA VAL A 588 -27.72 5.13 35.59
C VAL A 588 -28.94 6.03 35.74
N ARG A 589 -29.41 6.69 34.67
CA ARG A 589 -30.62 7.53 34.70
C ARG A 589 -31.86 6.71 35.04
N GLU A 590 -32.00 5.51 34.49
CA GLU A 590 -33.12 4.60 34.78
C GLU A 590 -33.11 4.17 36.25
N LYS A 591 -31.94 3.77 36.79
CA LYS A 591 -31.80 3.32 38.18
C LYS A 591 -31.76 4.42 39.22
N ALA A 592 -31.39 5.65 38.86
CA ALA A 592 -31.36 6.79 39.78
C ALA A 592 -32.76 7.14 40.32
N GLN A 593 -33.83 6.78 39.59
CA GLN A 593 -35.21 6.93 40.05
C GLN A 593 -35.54 6.15 41.35
N SER A 594 -34.69 5.22 41.79
CA SER A 594 -34.95 4.34 42.95
C SER A 594 -33.96 4.44 44.13
N LEU A 595 -33.06 5.42 44.19
CA LEU A 595 -31.96 5.48 45.18
C LEU A 595 -31.80 6.86 45.86
N ASP A 596 -31.13 6.89 47.02
CA ASP A 596 -30.73 8.14 47.70
C ASP A 596 -29.43 8.68 47.07
N LEU A 597 -29.50 9.86 46.45
CA LEU A 597 -28.53 10.36 45.45
C LEU A 597 -27.56 11.42 46.00
N ARG A 598 -27.72 11.86 47.26
CA ARG A 598 -26.98 13.00 47.81
C ARG A 598 -25.49 12.70 48.04
N ASP A 599 -25.14 11.50 48.49
CA ASP A 599 -23.75 11.11 48.77
C ASP A 599 -22.94 10.88 47.48
N LEU A 600 -23.57 10.37 46.43
CA LEU A 600 -22.92 10.16 45.13
C LEU A 600 -22.55 11.49 44.46
N LYS A 601 -23.47 12.48 44.49
CA LYS A 601 -23.23 13.84 43.98
C LYS A 601 -22.03 14.50 44.67
N ASN A 602 -22.05 14.52 46.01
CA ASN A 602 -20.98 15.12 46.80
C ASN A 602 -19.61 14.49 46.51
N ASN A 603 -19.56 13.18 46.25
CA ASN A 603 -18.33 12.49 45.89
C ASN A 603 -17.87 12.80 44.45
N LEU A 604 -18.78 12.89 43.48
CA LEU A 604 -18.45 13.24 42.10
C LEU A 604 -17.93 14.68 41.98
N GLU A 605 -18.58 15.63 42.65
CA GLU A 605 -18.15 17.04 42.69
C GLU A 605 -16.78 17.20 43.34
N LYS A 606 -16.49 16.43 44.40
CA LYS A 606 -15.17 16.42 45.05
C LYS A 606 -14.05 15.86 44.15
N ILE A 607 -14.36 14.84 43.33
CA ILE A 607 -13.35 14.14 42.52
C ILE A 607 -13.12 14.84 41.16
N LYS A 608 -14.14 15.51 40.60
CA LYS A 608 -14.12 16.17 39.28
C LYS A 608 -12.91 17.10 39.07
N PRO A 609 -12.54 18.03 39.99
CA PRO A 609 -11.37 18.89 39.79
C PRO A 609 -10.05 18.11 39.71
N SER A 610 -9.90 17.06 40.52
CA SER A 610 -8.71 16.18 40.51
C SER A 610 -8.58 15.41 39.19
N MET A 611 -9.71 15.01 38.60
CA MET A 611 -9.73 14.35 37.29
C MET A 611 -9.32 15.31 36.17
N ILE A 612 -9.97 16.48 36.10
CA ILE A 612 -9.70 17.52 35.11
C ILE A 612 -8.22 17.92 35.14
N ALA A 613 -7.66 18.14 36.34
CA ALA A 613 -6.25 18.50 36.51
C ALA A 613 -5.27 17.40 36.02
N LYS A 614 -5.61 16.11 36.22
CA LYS A 614 -4.77 15.00 35.74
C LYS A 614 -4.83 14.86 34.22
N ILE A 615 -6.00 15.07 33.61
CA ILE A 615 -6.17 15.03 32.16
C ILE A 615 -5.46 16.22 31.50
N ASP A 616 -5.51 17.42 32.09
CA ASP A 616 -4.81 18.59 31.58
C ASP A 616 -3.26 18.43 31.64
N LYS A 617 -2.76 17.78 32.70
CA LYS A 617 -1.34 17.40 32.80
C LYS A 617 -0.93 16.38 31.72
N ILE A 618 -1.85 15.51 31.32
CA ILE A 618 -1.65 14.58 30.19
C ILE A 618 -1.59 15.37 28.89
N ARG A 619 -2.62 16.19 28.60
CA ARG A 619 -2.70 17.05 27.41
C ARG A 619 -1.40 17.84 27.17
N LYS A 620 -0.91 18.52 28.21
CA LYS A 620 0.35 19.30 28.17
C LYS A 620 1.59 18.45 27.84
N SER A 621 1.64 17.19 28.27
CA SER A 621 2.78 16.31 27.98
C SER A 621 2.84 15.80 26.53
N TYR A 622 1.71 15.84 25.80
CA TYR A 622 1.60 15.38 24.41
C TYR A 622 1.52 16.50 23.39
N TYR A 623 1.74 17.75 23.80
CA TYR A 623 1.74 18.90 22.88
C TYR A 623 2.74 18.75 21.71
N LYS A 624 3.77 17.91 21.87
CA LYS A 624 4.80 17.59 20.85
C LYS A 624 4.51 16.32 20.04
N SER A 625 3.34 15.69 20.19
CA SER A 625 2.93 14.48 19.46
C SER A 625 2.13 14.80 18.18
N SER A 626 1.73 13.78 17.41
CA SER A 626 0.98 13.95 16.16
C SER A 626 -0.32 14.75 16.38
N LYS A 627 -0.81 15.41 15.32
CA LYS A 627 -2.01 16.28 15.39
C LYS A 627 -3.23 15.52 15.92
N LEU A 628 -3.48 14.30 15.43
CA LEU A 628 -4.63 13.53 15.84
C LEU A 628 -4.52 12.98 17.28
N VAL A 629 -3.33 12.62 17.77
CA VAL A 629 -3.16 12.28 19.20
C VAL A 629 -3.60 13.45 20.08
N ARG A 630 -3.35 14.70 19.66
CA ARG A 630 -3.84 15.89 20.34
C ARG A 630 -5.36 16.05 20.23
N GLU A 631 -5.94 15.81 19.06
CA GLU A 631 -7.40 15.88 18.81
C GLU A 631 -8.16 14.80 19.59
N TYR A 632 -7.70 13.54 19.57
CA TYR A 632 -8.25 12.46 20.40
C TYR A 632 -8.26 12.81 21.88
N PHE A 633 -7.15 13.34 22.42
CA PHE A 633 -7.11 13.74 23.84
C PHE A 633 -8.06 14.90 24.14
N GLN A 634 -8.29 15.80 23.18
CA GLN A 634 -9.24 16.90 23.31
C GLN A 634 -10.69 16.41 23.26
N ASP A 635 -11.00 15.48 22.36
CA ASP A 635 -12.32 14.86 22.22
C ASP A 635 -12.66 13.97 23.42
N ALA A 636 -11.69 13.18 23.90
CA ALA A 636 -11.84 12.38 25.11
C ALA A 636 -12.01 13.30 26.33
N TYR A 637 -11.27 14.40 26.41
CA TYR A 637 -11.43 15.40 27.47
C TYR A 637 -12.84 15.99 27.47
N GLN A 638 -13.32 16.47 26.32
CA GLN A 638 -14.63 17.06 26.19
C GLN A 638 -15.74 16.04 26.49
N SER A 639 -15.63 14.83 25.95
CA SER A 639 -16.60 13.76 26.20
C SER A 639 -16.69 13.36 27.68
N ILE A 640 -15.56 13.31 28.39
CA ILE A 640 -15.54 13.00 29.82
C ILE A 640 -16.18 14.14 30.62
N GLU A 641 -15.83 15.38 30.29
CA GLU A 641 -16.39 16.56 30.94
C GLU A 641 -17.91 16.64 30.75
N ASP A 642 -18.38 16.45 29.51
CA ASP A 642 -19.79 16.44 29.15
C ASP A 642 -20.55 15.33 29.88
N GLN A 643 -20.01 14.10 29.94
CA GLN A 643 -20.67 12.99 30.64
C GLN A 643 -20.70 13.18 32.16
N ILE A 644 -19.64 13.72 32.76
CA ILE A 644 -19.65 14.09 34.19
C ILE A 644 -20.69 15.18 34.44
N ASN A 645 -20.79 16.18 33.56
CA ASN A 645 -21.78 17.24 33.67
C ASN A 645 -23.21 16.70 33.51
N ILE A 646 -23.43 15.77 32.58
CA ILE A 646 -24.73 15.10 32.40
C ILE A 646 -25.09 14.29 33.64
N LEU A 647 -24.15 13.51 34.21
CA LEU A 647 -24.36 12.78 35.46
C LEU A 647 -24.71 13.72 36.62
N ILE A 648 -23.97 14.82 36.79
CA ILE A 648 -24.26 15.84 37.81
C ILE A 648 -25.63 16.47 37.57
N ALA A 649 -25.97 16.85 36.33
CA ALA A 649 -27.25 17.46 35.99
C ALA A 649 -28.45 16.51 36.19
N ILE A 650 -28.27 15.21 35.92
CA ILE A 650 -29.27 14.18 36.25
C ILE A 650 -29.48 14.11 37.76
N LEU A 651 -28.40 14.15 38.55
CA LEU A 651 -28.46 14.19 40.02
C LEU A 651 -29.08 15.50 40.54
N ASP A 652 -28.86 16.63 39.86
CA ASP A 652 -29.44 17.94 40.19
C ASP A 652 -30.96 17.95 40.00
N ASN A 653 -31.45 17.48 38.84
CA ASN A 653 -32.88 17.49 38.51
C ASN A 653 -33.74 16.58 39.40
N GLN A 654 -33.16 15.56 40.04
CA GLN A 654 -33.89 14.72 41.01
C GLN A 654 -33.74 15.21 42.46
N SER A 655 -32.67 15.96 42.79
CA SER A 655 -32.58 16.67 44.07
C SER A 655 -33.55 17.86 44.17
N ALA A 656 -34.07 18.35 43.04
CA ALA A 656 -35.07 19.40 42.95
C ALA A 656 -36.53 18.91 43.10
N ILE A 657 -36.78 17.60 43.11
CA ILE A 657 -38.11 17.04 43.43
C ILE A 657 -38.16 16.70 44.93
N THR A 658 -37.99 17.73 45.76
CA THR A 658 -38.67 17.74 47.07
C THR A 658 -40.01 18.39 46.86
N VAL A 659 -41.04 17.53 46.83
CA VAL A 659 -42.47 17.82 47.00
C VAL A 659 -42.71 19.17 47.68
N SER A 660 -43.15 20.17 46.92
CA SER A 660 -44.25 21.02 47.36
C SER A 660 -45.50 20.50 46.69
N ALA A 661 -46.42 19.93 47.47
CA ALA A 661 -47.79 19.82 47.02
C ALA A 661 -48.28 21.25 46.73
N ASP A 662 -48.78 21.45 45.51
CA ASP A 662 -49.23 22.71 44.90
C ASP A 662 -48.13 23.61 44.29
N SER A 663 -47.45 23.13 43.25
CA SER A 663 -47.47 23.71 41.89
C SER A 663 -46.60 22.91 40.90
#